data_AF-A0A812NAZ4-F1
#
_entry.id   AF-A0A812NAZ4-F1
#
_cell.length_a   1.000
_cell.length_b   1.000
_cell.length_c   1.000
_cell.angle_alpha   90.00
_cell.angle_beta   90.00
_cell.angle_gamma   90.00
#
_symmetry.space_group_name_H-M   'P 1'
#
loop_
_entity.id
_entity.type
_entity.pdbx_description
1 polymer ?
#
loop_
_entity_poly.entity_id
_entity_poly.type
_entity_poly.pdbx_seq_one_letter_code
_entity_poly.pdbx_strand_id
1 'polypeptide(L)'
;MSRAVPKDALDAQSESMFAGHATSSTPCASSCCHEVGAMRSLRGGAANREISHRVKQQLAQCEAGQILKVADYCGDHVKLDGAVAALQKLARDPHFKTNGKDRRISNMLEIYRKCLMPSGDMDLCQLTTSCWAFARLQVSDAPLLARLESAVMEKVHEMSPQEISSTAWAFARLDRTDPRMIARLVDGVGRLVAEQHALTPAQTTSFVCLAAKATEAGTDLFQKVLPHAENHLVDFEVRDLCNLASAVAGFSNACSPLLRSISCEVLTKKNKATPVDFVNIVWAVAEVRFNTESFLEDLQKTCEDRLPQMSSQELGHWLWAFWKVELANPKLLAMINANADMKADSCDIEELGTLLWTISRQPAAAERGPCWRLATRCAAEADVFTPQQLANALQCLSRLPGHDVASEALAKAVCRCMRSFSDSDLVSSAWCLAQMGRHDVSLVDMLAVEVQRRLHCLSPQQLISLAGSFATMGRAVPDLVRSITSAILGAGLEHLTAQDVSRLSWAVAKLAFADTAVSGPLAEQAAARVREFQAVNLANVLWSSAKLLNKNEKLVDSLCGASVRRVEEFNAQNLANTVWAIATLNYTLTEKMSAFIEQSIRKIHEFGPQGLANMSWAFAKMEQKFDELMAAVAQEVRQKIEVFEPQNLSNTAWAFAALRIEDAELMCLLAGKIFQKISQCSCRDLASISWSFARLHLGSTELLVTVSEAVQARVMEFEVKGLSNAIWAFAVLSTQDEPVMSNLAAAALQKIRQCCSERSAKIEDLATDLNGLTWAMERVNFLTDTLATTLLDFMQRLGRMKDVEMTGPHRPPPAKIESVAPEDHPGEEPMLRLDLPDMCCVHKPAGWEVDNEDAGGGPWMSSWLMEQFSFDSVPIVHYEEHQFGLVQRLDIPSSGLILAGKTWEGFYTLKFQLQTGLLVREYVLLVHGWVALDGSINKQSFAANAPCGAPAPGLLRVAAHLRRHSEGEEQRFSLVLLRVTKSRRGELRQHFVGAGHPTVADGKYSEREAYLRDREWCARKFMHCFRLQWRDSQARNHEYRELLPKDLRSSLAALDPCCRQSAEAVYAWIEGHVPRPWGQIPDLAGT
;
A
#
# COMPACT_ATOMS: atom_id res chain seq x y z
N MET A 1 37.63 -9.85 53.57
CA MET A 1 39.07 -9.57 53.79
C MET A 1 39.54 -8.72 52.63
N SER A 2 39.41 -7.39 52.73
CA SER A 2 40.48 -6.47 53.14
C SER A 2 41.62 -6.36 52.12
N ARG A 3 41.63 -5.30 51.31
CA ARG A 3 42.42 -4.08 51.58
C ARG A 3 42.36 -3.13 50.39
N ALA A 4 42.39 -1.85 50.75
CA ALA A 4 42.31 -0.68 49.91
C ALA A 4 43.73 -0.12 49.64
N VAL A 5 43.86 0.65 48.55
CA VAL A 5 44.62 1.94 48.45
C VAL A 5 46.17 1.83 48.39
N PRO A 6 46.96 2.83 47.89
CA PRO A 6 46.78 3.98 46.95
C PRO A 6 47.86 4.03 45.83
N LYS A 7 47.82 5.04 44.93
CA LYS A 7 48.92 6.02 44.75
C LYS A 7 48.62 7.18 43.76
N ASP A 8 48.61 8.38 44.34
CA ASP A 8 49.15 9.68 43.86
C ASP A 8 50.47 9.56 43.08
N ALA A 9 51.05 10.52 42.36
CA ALA A 9 50.75 11.84 41.80
C ALA A 9 52.08 12.25 41.07
N LEU A 10 52.11 13.47 40.53
CA LEU A 10 53.23 14.24 39.96
C LEU A 10 53.33 14.17 38.42
N ASP A 11 52.88 15.18 37.67
CA ASP A 11 53.32 16.60 37.60
C ASP A 11 54.80 16.78 37.23
N ALA A 12 55.06 17.31 36.03
CA ALA A 12 55.34 18.75 35.82
C ALA A 12 56.40 19.04 34.75
N GLN A 13 56.30 20.29 34.28
CA GLN A 13 57.28 21.18 33.64
C GLN A 13 57.28 21.17 32.11
N SER A 14 57.24 22.31 31.41
CA SER A 14 57.48 23.74 31.72
C SER A 14 56.80 24.57 30.58
N GLU A 15 56.66 25.90 30.51
CA GLU A 15 57.34 27.06 31.10
C GLU A 15 56.64 28.36 30.62
N SER A 16 56.49 29.37 31.50
CA SER A 16 56.76 30.83 31.34
C SER A 16 56.17 31.64 30.13
N MET A 17 55.89 32.95 30.10
CA MET A 17 56.27 34.18 30.83
C MET A 17 55.62 35.37 30.05
N PHE A 18 54.91 36.36 30.62
CA PHE A 18 55.27 37.80 30.85
C PHE A 18 53.94 38.62 30.69
N ALA A 19 53.35 39.31 31.68
CA ALA A 19 53.58 40.65 32.27
C ALA A 19 53.36 41.89 31.34
N GLY A 20 52.52 42.86 31.78
CA GLY A 20 52.51 44.26 31.31
C GLY A 20 51.20 45.09 31.42
N HIS A 21 51.15 46.00 32.41
CA HIS A 21 50.36 47.25 32.67
C HIS A 21 49.47 47.91 31.56
N ALA A 22 48.45 48.76 31.78
CA ALA A 22 47.76 49.38 32.95
C ALA A 22 46.46 50.15 32.52
N THR A 23 45.48 50.24 33.46
CA THR A 23 44.47 51.29 33.74
C THR A 23 43.52 51.89 32.67
N SER A 24 42.21 51.68 32.85
CA SER A 24 41.27 52.75 33.27
C SER A 24 39.99 52.16 33.88
N SER A 25 39.47 52.86 34.88
CA SER A 25 38.42 52.50 35.82
C SER A 25 37.02 52.93 35.38
N THR A 26 36.00 52.11 35.64
CA THR A 26 34.72 52.58 36.20
C THR A 26 34.19 51.55 37.23
N PRO A 27 33.73 51.98 38.43
CA PRO A 27 33.42 51.09 39.54
C PRO A 27 31.92 50.85 39.69
N CYS A 28 31.46 49.59 39.79
CA CYS A 28 30.18 49.28 40.47
C CYS A 28 29.94 47.81 40.88
N ALA A 29 30.83 46.86 40.54
CA ALA A 29 30.53 45.43 40.70
C ALA A 29 30.63 44.86 42.13
N SER A 30 31.33 45.52 43.06
CA SER A 30 31.57 44.98 44.42
C SER A 30 30.60 45.49 45.50
N SER A 31 29.79 46.51 45.21
CA SER A 31 28.84 47.09 46.16
C SER A 31 27.56 46.24 46.29
N CYS A 32 27.09 45.63 45.20
CA CYS A 32 25.79 44.95 45.17
C CYS A 32 25.76 43.64 45.98
N CYS A 33 26.86 42.87 46.01
CA CYS A 33 26.91 41.59 46.72
C CYS A 33 27.08 41.75 48.25
N HIS A 34 27.65 42.84 48.73
CA HIS A 34 27.87 43.05 50.17
C HIS A 34 26.59 43.46 50.91
N GLU A 35 25.62 44.09 50.25
CA GLU A 35 24.35 44.48 50.88
C GLU A 35 23.35 43.32 51.00
N VAL A 36 23.39 42.31 50.12
CA VAL A 36 22.47 41.15 50.16
C VAL A 36 22.71 40.29 51.41
N GLY A 37 23.95 40.21 51.91
CA GLY A 37 24.29 39.54 53.16
C GLY A 37 23.76 40.26 54.42
N ALA A 38 23.59 41.59 54.38
CA ALA A 38 23.13 42.39 55.51
C ALA A 38 21.60 42.28 55.77
N MET A 39 20.82 41.87 54.76
CA MET A 39 19.35 41.77 54.83
C MET A 39 18.82 40.64 55.73
N ARG A 40 19.67 39.69 56.17
CA ARG A 40 19.25 38.61 57.09
C ARG A 40 19.05 39.06 58.55
N SER A 41 19.43 40.28 58.93
CA SER A 41 19.45 40.72 60.34
C SER A 41 18.24 41.56 60.80
N LEU A 42 17.29 41.91 59.93
CA LEU A 42 16.16 42.80 60.28
C LEU A 42 14.85 42.01 60.44
N ARG A 43 14.43 41.72 61.69
CA ARG A 43 13.11 41.16 62.01
C ARG A 43 12.16 42.26 62.51
N GLY A 44 11.15 42.59 61.72
CA GLY A 44 10.02 43.46 62.11
C GLY A 44 9.17 43.91 60.91
N GLY A 45 7.86 44.10 61.11
CA GLY A 45 6.91 44.41 60.03
C GLY A 45 7.18 45.71 59.24
N ALA A 46 7.92 46.66 59.82
CA ALA A 46 8.40 47.86 59.12
C ALA A 46 9.58 47.54 58.17
N ALA A 47 10.47 46.60 58.55
CA ALA A 47 11.61 46.17 57.75
C ALA A 47 11.18 45.45 56.45
N ASN A 48 10.04 44.75 56.45
CA ASN A 48 9.56 44.03 55.27
C ASN A 48 9.11 44.97 54.13
N ARG A 49 8.59 46.17 54.46
CA ARG A 49 8.25 47.20 53.45
C ARG A 49 9.50 47.85 52.87
N GLU A 50 10.50 48.11 53.72
CA GLU A 50 11.78 48.69 53.33
C GLU A 50 12.63 47.72 52.49
N ILE A 51 12.59 46.42 52.82
CA ILE A 51 13.18 45.33 52.03
C ILE A 51 12.47 45.18 50.68
N SER A 52 11.13 45.12 50.62
CA SER A 52 10.42 45.07 49.32
C SER A 52 10.66 46.33 48.47
N HIS A 53 10.79 47.51 49.08
CA HIS A 53 11.11 48.75 48.36
C HIS A 53 12.55 48.73 47.80
N ARG A 54 13.53 48.28 48.60
CA ARG A 54 14.92 48.09 48.16
C ARG A 54 15.07 47.01 47.09
N VAL A 55 14.36 45.88 47.20
CA VAL A 55 14.32 44.82 46.18
C VAL A 55 13.69 45.33 44.88
N LYS A 56 12.63 46.14 44.94
CA LYS A 56 12.04 46.82 43.76
C LYS A 56 13.06 47.77 43.11
N GLN A 57 13.81 48.53 43.90
CA GLN A 57 14.84 49.46 43.41
C GLN A 57 16.05 48.70 42.80
N GLN A 58 16.47 47.58 43.40
CA GLN A 58 17.56 46.73 42.90
C GLN A 58 17.18 46.00 41.60
N LEU A 59 15.98 45.42 41.50
CA LEU A 59 15.47 44.83 40.25
C LEU A 59 15.38 45.89 39.12
N ALA A 60 15.04 47.13 39.47
CA ALA A 60 15.03 48.26 38.55
C ALA A 60 16.44 48.75 38.15
N GLN A 61 17.51 48.42 38.88
CA GLN A 61 18.89 48.84 38.60
C GLN A 61 19.81 47.71 38.05
N CYS A 62 19.42 46.43 38.18
CA CYS A 62 20.21 45.30 37.69
C CYS A 62 20.17 45.11 36.15
N GLU A 63 21.26 44.56 35.59
CA GLU A 63 21.33 44.02 34.22
C GLU A 63 20.56 42.69 34.09
N ALA A 64 20.08 42.36 32.89
CA ALA A 64 19.16 41.24 32.62
C ALA A 64 19.68 39.87 33.12
N GLY A 65 20.98 39.59 32.98
CA GLY A 65 21.59 38.36 33.51
C GLY A 65 21.68 38.29 35.04
N GLN A 66 21.61 39.43 35.75
CA GLN A 66 21.65 39.50 37.21
C GLN A 66 20.26 39.49 37.87
N ILE A 67 19.21 39.91 37.14
CA ILE A 67 17.81 39.82 37.58
C ILE A 67 17.45 38.40 38.01
N LEU A 68 17.95 37.40 37.27
CA LEU A 68 17.70 35.98 37.51
C LEU A 68 18.35 35.50 38.82
N LYS A 69 19.51 36.04 39.21
CA LYS A 69 20.14 35.73 40.50
C LYS A 69 19.36 36.36 41.65
N VAL A 70 18.95 37.63 41.51
CA VAL A 70 18.17 38.32 42.56
C VAL A 70 16.81 37.65 42.78
N ALA A 71 16.18 37.14 41.72
CA ALA A 71 14.93 36.39 41.78
C ALA A 71 15.05 35.08 42.58
N ASP A 72 16.13 34.31 42.38
CA ASP A 72 16.38 33.06 43.11
C ASP A 72 16.61 33.29 44.62
N TYR A 73 17.16 34.44 45.03
CA TYR A 73 17.46 34.75 46.43
C TYR A 73 16.35 35.51 47.18
N CYS A 74 15.56 36.33 46.48
CA CYS A 74 14.62 37.28 47.11
C CYS A 74 13.16 37.10 46.66
N GLY A 75 12.82 36.00 45.98
CA GLY A 75 11.51 35.78 45.32
C GLY A 75 10.28 35.99 46.20
N ASP A 76 10.34 35.67 47.49
CA ASP A 76 9.21 35.82 48.43
C ASP A 76 8.93 37.28 48.84
N HIS A 77 9.82 38.23 48.51
CA HIS A 77 9.69 39.65 48.86
C HIS A 77 9.40 40.56 47.64
N VAL A 78 9.25 39.96 46.45
CA VAL A 78 8.94 40.67 45.19
C VAL A 78 7.44 40.93 45.11
N LYS A 79 7.05 42.18 44.80
CA LYS A 79 5.65 42.56 44.50
C LYS A 79 5.38 42.52 43.00
N LEU A 80 4.10 42.52 42.61
CA LEU A 80 3.66 42.47 41.22
C LEU A 80 4.38 43.50 40.32
N ASP A 81 4.44 44.77 40.71
CA ASP A 81 5.17 45.81 39.94
C ASP A 81 6.65 45.44 39.68
N GLY A 82 7.31 44.84 40.66
CA GLY A 82 8.70 44.41 40.56
C GLY A 82 8.86 43.20 39.65
N ALA A 83 7.91 42.26 39.70
CA ALA A 83 7.87 41.10 38.81
C ALA A 83 7.60 41.52 37.35
N VAL A 84 6.67 42.46 37.12
CA VAL A 84 6.37 43.04 35.80
C VAL A 84 7.60 43.75 35.22
N ALA A 85 8.26 44.60 36.01
CA ALA A 85 9.46 45.32 35.57
C ALA A 85 10.63 44.37 35.24
N ALA A 86 10.80 43.31 36.03
CA ALA A 86 11.81 42.28 35.80
C ALA A 86 11.53 41.50 34.49
N LEU A 87 10.29 41.07 34.26
CA LEU A 87 9.88 40.42 33.01
C LEU A 87 10.06 41.34 31.80
N GLN A 88 9.72 42.63 31.93
CA GLN A 88 9.90 43.61 30.86
C GLN A 88 11.37 43.78 30.49
N LYS A 89 12.27 43.82 31.48
CA LYS A 89 13.72 43.90 31.23
C LYS A 89 14.26 42.65 30.56
N LEU A 90 13.88 41.46 31.03
CA LEU A 90 14.26 40.19 30.39
C LEU A 90 13.76 40.15 28.94
N ALA A 91 12.55 40.61 28.68
CA ALA A 91 11.98 40.70 27.32
C ALA A 91 12.64 41.74 26.41
N ARG A 92 13.40 42.71 26.96
CA ARG A 92 14.13 43.74 26.22
C ARG A 92 15.56 43.33 25.88
N ASP A 93 16.13 42.34 26.56
CA ASP A 93 17.50 41.89 26.32
C ASP A 93 17.61 41.16 24.96
N PRO A 94 18.38 41.69 23.98
CA PRO A 94 18.53 41.10 22.66
C PRO A 94 19.26 39.74 22.67
N HIS A 95 20.05 39.45 23.70
CA HIS A 95 20.75 38.17 23.88
C HIS A 95 19.90 37.13 24.63
N PHE A 96 18.78 37.54 25.21
CA PHE A 96 17.86 36.66 25.93
C PHE A 96 16.74 36.18 24.98
N LYS A 97 17.04 35.20 24.13
CA LYS A 97 16.05 34.51 23.27
C LYS A 97 15.85 33.08 23.76
N THR A 98 14.76 32.82 24.51
CA THR A 98 14.36 31.45 24.84
C THR A 98 12.83 31.29 24.72
N ASN A 99 12.39 30.21 24.09
CA ASN A 99 10.97 29.90 23.78
C ASN A 99 10.18 29.47 25.02
N GLY A 100 10.19 30.25 26.11
CA GLY A 100 9.44 29.96 27.35
C GLY A 100 9.86 28.70 28.12
N LYS A 101 10.87 27.94 27.65
CA LYS A 101 11.31 26.64 28.21
C LYS A 101 12.60 26.73 29.05
N ASP A 102 13.13 27.92 29.24
CA ASP A 102 14.29 28.11 30.10
C ASP A 102 13.89 27.96 31.58
N ARG A 103 14.64 27.12 32.31
CA ARG A 103 14.45 26.92 33.76
C ARG A 103 14.53 28.25 34.54
N ARG A 104 15.29 29.22 34.03
CA ARG A 104 15.46 30.57 34.60
C ARG A 104 14.21 31.45 34.45
N ILE A 105 13.47 31.34 33.34
CA ILE A 105 12.17 32.00 33.16
C ILE A 105 11.10 31.34 34.04
N SER A 106 11.16 30.02 34.20
CA SER A 106 10.20 29.26 35.02
C SER A 106 10.16 29.75 36.46
N ASN A 107 11.31 30.06 37.07
CA ASN A 107 11.39 30.64 38.41
C ASN A 107 10.76 32.04 38.48
N MET A 108 10.99 32.88 37.46
CA MET A 108 10.39 34.21 37.36
C MET A 108 8.86 34.15 37.18
N LEU A 109 8.37 33.20 36.38
CA LEU A 109 6.94 32.98 36.18
C LEU A 109 6.27 32.46 37.45
N GLU A 110 6.97 31.68 38.27
CA GLU A 110 6.46 31.23 39.57
C GLU A 110 6.35 32.37 40.58
N ILE A 111 7.33 33.27 40.63
CA ILE A 111 7.25 34.51 41.43
C ILE A 111 6.09 35.38 40.94
N TYR A 112 5.96 35.55 39.62
CA TYR A 112 4.86 36.30 39.00
C TYR A 112 3.49 35.68 39.33
N ARG A 113 3.37 34.34 39.28
CA ARG A 113 2.17 33.59 39.66
C ARG A 113 1.79 33.81 41.12
N LYS A 114 2.75 33.72 42.04
CA LYS A 114 2.53 34.00 43.47
C LYS A 114 2.05 35.43 43.72
N CYS A 115 2.46 36.40 42.90
CA CYS A 115 2.03 37.80 43.03
C CYS A 115 0.63 38.04 42.44
N LEU A 116 0.36 37.48 41.26
CA LEU A 116 -0.83 37.80 40.47
C LEU A 116 -2.07 37.02 40.93
N MET A 117 -1.92 35.73 41.25
CA MET A 117 -3.05 34.85 41.55
C MET A 117 -3.83 35.21 42.85
N PRO A 118 -3.19 35.70 43.94
CA PRO A 118 -3.93 36.03 45.17
C PRO A 118 -4.57 37.43 45.18
N SER A 119 -4.00 38.39 44.45
CA SER A 119 -4.33 39.82 44.59
C SER A 119 -5.43 40.30 43.63
N GLY A 120 -5.63 39.60 42.51
CA GLY A 120 -6.68 39.87 41.52
C GLY A 120 -6.53 41.18 40.73
N ASP A 121 -6.02 42.27 41.30
CA ASP A 121 -6.09 43.59 40.66
C ASP A 121 -4.78 43.96 39.95
N MET A 122 -4.88 44.30 38.67
CA MET A 122 -3.79 44.83 37.84
C MET A 122 -4.15 46.21 37.33
N ASP A 123 -3.20 47.16 37.38
CA ASP A 123 -3.36 48.41 36.66
C ASP A 123 -3.13 48.22 35.14
N LEU A 124 -3.59 49.19 34.33
CA LEU A 124 -3.53 49.14 32.87
C LEU A 124 -2.09 49.05 32.32
N CYS A 125 -1.14 49.72 32.97
CA CYS A 125 0.27 49.72 32.58
C CYS A 125 0.92 48.36 32.85
N GLN A 126 0.60 47.74 33.99
CA GLN A 126 1.04 46.40 34.37
C GLN A 126 0.46 45.36 33.42
N LEU A 127 -0.81 45.50 33.05
CA LEU A 127 -1.50 44.58 32.13
C LEU A 127 -0.85 44.57 30.76
N THR A 128 -0.72 45.75 30.16
CA THR A 128 -0.16 45.91 28.81
C THR A 128 1.32 45.52 28.76
N THR A 129 2.10 45.88 29.79
CA THR A 129 3.51 45.49 29.91
C THR A 129 3.68 43.98 30.09
N SER A 130 2.80 43.34 30.86
CA SER A 130 2.82 41.89 31.06
C SER A 130 2.47 41.15 29.77
N CYS A 131 1.41 41.54 29.08
CA CYS A 131 1.04 40.98 27.78
C CYS A 131 2.20 41.09 26.78
N TRP A 132 2.81 42.27 26.68
CA TRP A 132 3.96 42.49 25.80
C TRP A 132 5.17 41.62 26.17
N ALA A 133 5.52 41.52 27.46
CA ALA A 133 6.65 40.73 27.93
C ALA A 133 6.42 39.23 27.70
N PHE A 134 5.21 38.73 27.97
CA PHE A 134 4.83 37.34 27.72
C PHE A 134 4.93 36.99 26.23
N ALA A 135 4.46 37.88 25.36
CA ALA A 135 4.53 37.69 23.90
C ALA A 135 5.97 37.75 23.36
N ARG A 136 6.83 38.60 23.91
CA ARG A 136 8.27 38.66 23.59
C ARG A 136 9.01 37.41 24.01
N LEU A 137 8.69 36.89 25.20
CA LEU A 137 9.33 35.70 25.81
C LEU A 137 8.66 34.37 25.39
N GLN A 138 7.61 34.41 24.57
CA GLN A 138 6.81 33.24 24.14
C GLN A 138 6.36 32.36 25.32
N VAL A 139 5.90 32.98 26.40
CA VAL A 139 5.43 32.27 27.60
C VAL A 139 4.15 31.50 27.27
N SER A 140 4.18 30.18 27.45
CA SER A 140 3.05 29.28 27.13
C SER A 140 2.21 28.87 28.35
N ASP A 141 2.30 29.62 29.45
CA ASP A 141 1.68 29.28 30.73
C ASP A 141 0.15 29.49 30.73
N ALA A 142 -0.62 28.41 30.56
CA ALA A 142 -2.06 28.50 30.35
C ALA A 142 -2.84 29.20 31.51
N PRO A 143 -2.55 28.92 32.80
CA PRO A 143 -3.22 29.61 33.90
C PRO A 143 -2.95 31.12 33.94
N LEU A 144 -1.71 31.55 33.74
CA LEU A 144 -1.36 32.98 33.75
C LEU A 144 -1.94 33.71 32.55
N LEU A 145 -1.92 33.09 31.37
CA LEU A 145 -2.52 33.65 30.16
C LEU A 145 -4.04 33.81 30.32
N ALA A 146 -4.75 32.79 30.84
CA ALA A 146 -6.19 32.89 31.11
C ALA A 146 -6.53 34.04 32.08
N ARG A 147 -5.66 34.30 33.08
CA ARG A 147 -5.85 35.44 33.99
C ARG A 147 -5.66 36.78 33.30
N LEU A 148 -4.63 36.91 32.45
CA LEU A 148 -4.40 38.11 31.64
C LEU A 148 -5.54 38.35 30.66
N GLU A 149 -6.07 37.29 30.01
CA GLU A 149 -7.24 37.34 29.13
C GLU A 149 -8.47 37.91 29.87
N SER A 150 -8.75 37.42 31.08
CA SER A 150 -9.85 37.94 31.91
C SER A 150 -9.66 39.41 32.28
N ALA A 151 -8.43 39.82 32.65
CA ALA A 151 -8.13 41.21 33.01
C ALA A 151 -8.26 42.17 31.81
N VAL A 152 -7.88 41.72 30.61
CA VAL A 152 -8.09 42.48 29.37
C VAL A 152 -9.58 42.63 29.08
N MET A 153 -10.37 41.56 29.21
CA MET A 153 -11.83 41.63 28.98
C MET A 153 -12.54 42.59 29.94
N GLU A 154 -12.08 42.68 31.19
CA GLU A 154 -12.61 43.62 32.18
C GLU A 154 -12.26 45.08 31.85
N LYS A 155 -11.00 45.37 31.49
CA LYS A 155 -10.47 46.74 31.40
C LYS A 155 -10.38 47.32 29.97
N VAL A 156 -10.76 46.58 28.93
CA VAL A 156 -10.66 47.01 27.52
C VAL A 156 -11.32 48.36 27.21
N HIS A 157 -12.35 48.73 27.98
CA HIS A 157 -13.07 49.99 27.82
C HIS A 157 -12.36 51.22 28.42
N GLU A 158 -11.36 51.00 29.27
CA GLU A 158 -10.55 52.04 29.92
C GLU A 158 -9.19 52.23 29.22
N MET A 159 -8.86 51.36 28.25
CA MET A 159 -7.56 51.36 27.57
C MET A 159 -7.45 52.44 26.49
N SER A 160 -6.29 53.09 26.44
CA SER A 160 -5.92 54.00 25.36
C SER A 160 -5.64 53.27 24.03
N PRO A 161 -5.62 53.97 22.89
CA PRO A 161 -5.32 53.37 21.58
C PRO A 161 -3.98 52.62 21.53
N GLN A 162 -2.96 53.14 22.21
CA GLN A 162 -1.65 52.52 22.26
C GLN A 162 -1.65 51.23 23.09
N GLU A 163 -2.44 51.19 24.17
CA GLU A 163 -2.59 50.04 25.04
C GLU A 163 -3.38 48.92 24.36
N ILE A 164 -4.44 49.27 23.62
CA ILE A 164 -5.22 48.32 22.82
C ILE A 164 -4.35 47.71 21.72
N SER A 165 -3.58 48.54 21.00
CA SER A 165 -2.64 48.09 19.97
C SER A 165 -1.57 47.14 20.52
N SER A 166 -0.93 47.50 21.63
CA SER A 166 0.12 46.67 22.25
C SER A 166 -0.41 45.32 22.75
N THR A 167 -1.64 45.32 23.26
CA THR A 167 -2.32 44.10 23.74
C THR A 167 -2.77 43.22 22.59
N ALA A 168 -3.34 43.81 21.54
CA ALA A 168 -3.70 43.13 20.30
C ALA A 168 -2.49 42.41 19.68
N TRP A 169 -1.34 43.10 19.58
CA TRP A 169 -0.09 42.51 19.09
C TRP A 169 0.38 41.34 19.96
N ALA A 170 0.30 41.49 21.29
CA ALA A 170 0.76 40.48 22.23
C ALA A 170 -0.02 39.16 22.08
N PHE A 171 -1.35 39.20 22.04
CA PHE A 171 -2.17 38.01 21.92
C PHE A 171 -2.15 37.39 20.52
N ALA A 172 -2.05 38.20 19.47
CA ALA A 172 -1.84 37.71 18.10
C ALA A 172 -0.53 36.90 17.99
N ARG A 173 0.52 37.33 18.70
CA ARG A 173 1.83 36.66 18.72
C ARG A 173 1.87 35.42 19.62
N LEU A 174 1.04 35.34 20.65
CA LEU A 174 0.93 34.19 21.55
C LEU A 174 0.07 33.04 21.00
N ASP A 175 -0.55 33.23 19.83
CA ASP A 175 -1.46 32.27 19.17
C ASP A 175 -2.60 31.78 20.08
N ARG A 176 -3.03 32.65 21.01
CA ARG A 176 -4.14 32.41 21.94
C ARG A 176 -5.43 32.97 21.35
N THR A 177 -6.40 32.10 21.13
CA THR A 177 -7.59 32.38 20.34
C THR A 177 -8.88 32.22 21.16
N ASP A 178 -8.98 32.79 22.38
CA ASP A 178 -10.29 32.87 23.04
C ASP A 178 -11.19 33.82 22.23
N PRO A 179 -12.28 33.30 21.60
CA PRO A 179 -13.13 34.11 20.74
C PRO A 179 -13.80 35.29 21.46
N ARG A 180 -14.03 35.18 22.78
CA ARG A 180 -14.70 36.21 23.59
C ARG A 180 -13.81 37.41 23.85
N MET A 181 -12.53 37.17 24.17
CA MET A 181 -11.54 38.24 24.33
C MET A 181 -11.29 38.94 22.99
N ILE A 182 -11.14 38.18 21.91
CA ILE A 182 -10.94 38.71 20.56
C ILE A 182 -12.13 39.60 20.17
N ALA A 183 -13.37 39.15 20.38
CA ALA A 183 -14.57 39.96 20.10
C ALA A 183 -14.57 41.29 20.89
N ARG A 184 -14.20 41.28 22.17
CA ARG A 184 -14.10 42.49 23.00
C ARG A 184 -13.01 43.46 22.55
N LEU A 185 -11.85 42.93 22.14
CA LEU A 185 -10.76 43.73 21.57
C LEU A 185 -11.18 44.32 20.21
N VAL A 186 -11.86 43.54 19.37
CA VAL A 186 -12.41 43.99 18.09
C VAL A 186 -13.41 45.13 18.28
N ASP A 187 -14.35 45.02 19.23
CA ASP A 187 -15.27 46.11 19.57
C ASP A 187 -14.55 47.37 20.09
N GLY A 188 -13.49 47.18 20.89
CA GLY A 188 -12.63 48.25 21.38
C GLY A 188 -11.94 49.00 20.23
N VAL A 189 -11.31 48.27 19.30
CA VAL A 189 -10.67 48.85 18.12
C VAL A 189 -11.71 49.51 17.21
N GLY A 190 -12.88 48.90 17.02
CA GLY A 190 -13.95 49.46 16.20
C GLY A 190 -14.43 50.84 16.67
N ARG A 191 -14.52 51.06 17.99
CA ARG A 191 -14.82 52.39 18.57
C ARG A 191 -13.69 53.39 18.32
N LEU A 192 -12.44 52.98 18.50
CA LEU A 192 -11.28 53.84 18.28
C LEU A 192 -11.14 54.28 16.82
N VAL A 193 -11.38 53.37 15.87
CA VAL A 193 -11.36 53.66 14.43
C VAL A 193 -12.49 54.62 14.04
N ALA A 194 -13.62 54.59 14.75
CA ALA A 194 -14.73 55.53 14.54
C ALA A 194 -14.47 56.93 15.15
N GLU A 195 -13.65 57.01 16.21
CA GLU A 195 -13.38 58.25 16.95
C GLU A 195 -12.08 58.98 16.52
N GLN A 196 -11.12 58.28 15.89
CA GLN A 196 -9.85 58.85 15.42
C GLN A 196 -9.77 58.92 13.89
N HIS A 197 -9.27 60.04 13.35
CA HIS A 197 -9.10 60.24 11.90
C HIS A 197 -7.76 59.74 11.31
N ALA A 198 -6.76 59.36 12.14
CA ALA A 198 -5.47 58.85 11.64
C ALA A 198 -4.82 57.85 12.62
N LEU A 199 -4.63 56.60 12.17
CA LEU A 199 -3.90 55.56 12.90
C LEU A 199 -2.41 55.60 12.57
N THR A 200 -1.55 55.36 13.55
CA THR A 200 -0.11 55.21 13.28
C THR A 200 0.20 53.87 12.60
N PRO A 201 1.28 53.76 11.79
CA PRO A 201 1.69 52.51 11.13
C PRO A 201 1.78 51.29 12.07
N ALA A 202 2.31 51.50 13.28
CA ALA A 202 2.43 50.45 14.30
C ALA A 202 1.06 49.99 14.86
N GLN A 203 0.10 50.92 14.99
CA GLN A 203 -1.27 50.62 15.41
C GLN A 203 -2.02 49.86 14.32
N THR A 204 -1.95 50.34 13.07
CA THR A 204 -2.55 49.69 11.89
C THR A 204 -2.04 48.26 11.73
N THR A 205 -0.72 48.05 11.83
CA THR A 205 -0.11 46.71 11.74
C THR A 205 -0.61 45.78 12.85
N SER A 206 -0.68 46.26 14.09
CA SER A 206 -1.10 45.45 15.24
C SER A 206 -2.58 45.04 15.15
N PHE A 207 -3.45 45.92 14.66
CA PHE A 207 -4.87 45.62 14.46
C PHE A 207 -5.10 44.64 13.31
N VAL A 208 -4.36 44.76 12.21
CA VAL A 208 -4.43 43.82 11.08
C VAL A 208 -3.92 42.43 11.50
N CYS A 209 -2.83 42.35 12.27
CA CYS A 209 -2.34 41.07 12.83
C CYS A 209 -3.37 40.37 13.73
N LEU A 210 -4.11 41.13 14.56
CA LEU A 210 -5.17 40.57 15.39
C LEU A 210 -6.35 40.10 14.54
N ALA A 211 -6.76 40.90 13.55
CA ALA A 211 -7.86 40.56 12.66
C ALA A 211 -7.59 39.26 11.87
N ALA A 212 -6.34 39.01 11.46
CA ALA A 212 -5.95 37.79 10.73
C ALA A 212 -6.12 36.50 11.54
N LYS A 213 -6.16 36.62 12.87
CA LYS A 213 -6.29 35.50 13.81
C LYS A 213 -7.72 35.30 14.33
N ALA A 214 -8.62 36.23 14.01
CA ALA A 214 -10.01 36.19 14.43
C ALA A 214 -10.88 35.49 13.37
N THR A 215 -11.97 34.83 13.79
CA THR A 215 -12.95 34.19 12.90
C THR A 215 -13.83 35.25 12.20
N GLU A 216 -15.16 35.06 12.04
CA GLU A 216 -16.02 35.99 11.28
C GLU A 216 -15.94 37.47 11.71
N ALA A 217 -15.68 37.75 12.99
CA ALA A 217 -15.50 39.12 13.52
C ALA A 217 -14.21 39.81 13.03
N GLY A 218 -13.19 39.06 12.63
CA GLY A 218 -11.93 39.58 12.10
C GLY A 218 -12.07 40.25 10.74
N THR A 219 -13.00 39.76 9.91
CA THR A 219 -13.23 40.29 8.57
C THR A 219 -13.82 41.71 8.58
N ASP A 220 -14.77 42.00 9.48
CA ASP A 220 -15.37 43.34 9.62
C ASP A 220 -14.34 44.37 10.14
N LEU A 221 -13.52 43.99 11.12
CA LEU A 221 -12.44 44.85 11.61
C LEU A 221 -11.40 45.12 10.53
N PHE A 222 -11.00 44.08 9.81
CA PHE A 222 -10.03 44.19 8.73
C PHE A 222 -10.52 45.18 7.65
N GLN A 223 -11.78 45.11 7.24
CA GLN A 223 -12.36 46.05 6.26
C GLN A 223 -12.38 47.51 6.75
N LYS A 224 -12.50 47.75 8.06
CA LYS A 224 -12.48 49.10 8.64
C LYS A 224 -11.06 49.69 8.74
N VAL A 225 -10.05 48.85 8.97
CA VAL A 225 -8.64 49.27 9.10
C VAL A 225 -7.92 49.31 7.74
N LEU A 226 -8.38 48.53 6.76
CA LEU A 226 -7.78 48.39 5.42
C LEU A 226 -7.54 49.73 4.69
N PRO A 227 -8.50 50.69 4.64
CA PRO A 227 -8.29 51.95 3.93
C PRO A 227 -7.19 52.83 4.56
N HIS A 228 -6.92 52.66 5.86
CA HIS A 228 -5.84 53.39 6.53
C HIS A 228 -4.48 52.81 6.17
N ALA A 229 -4.38 51.49 6.00
CA ALA A 229 -3.16 50.85 5.52
C ALA A 229 -2.85 51.24 4.07
N GLU A 230 -3.84 51.20 3.18
CA GLU A 230 -3.69 51.49 1.75
C GLU A 230 -3.23 52.93 1.47
N ASN A 231 -3.77 53.91 2.18
CA ASN A 231 -3.49 55.32 1.93
C ASN A 231 -2.16 55.82 2.52
N HIS A 232 -1.51 55.05 3.41
CA HIS A 232 -0.34 55.48 4.18
C HIS A 232 0.88 54.55 4.08
N LEU A 233 0.93 53.61 3.12
CA LEU A 233 2.04 52.63 3.01
C LEU A 233 3.44 53.27 2.98
N VAL A 234 3.57 54.46 2.39
CA VAL A 234 4.85 55.21 2.31
C VAL A 234 5.38 55.58 3.70
N ASP A 235 4.50 55.75 4.68
CA ASP A 235 4.84 56.15 6.05
C ASP A 235 5.28 54.96 6.92
N PHE A 236 5.12 53.72 6.44
CA PHE A 236 5.48 52.51 7.20
C PHE A 236 6.99 52.22 7.09
N GLU A 237 7.59 51.82 8.21
CA GLU A 237 8.94 51.23 8.20
C GLU A 237 8.93 49.85 7.55
N VAL A 238 10.09 49.39 7.04
CA VAL A 238 10.22 48.09 6.37
C VAL A 238 9.66 46.96 7.24
N ARG A 239 9.98 46.98 8.54
CA ARG A 239 9.52 45.97 9.48
C ARG A 239 7.99 45.92 9.61
N ASP A 240 7.33 47.07 9.61
CA ASP A 240 5.89 47.17 9.73
C ASP A 240 5.21 46.72 8.43
N LEU A 241 5.77 47.08 7.28
CA LEU A 241 5.33 46.58 5.96
C LEU A 241 5.42 45.04 5.87
N CYS A 242 6.48 44.43 6.40
CA CYS A 242 6.65 42.97 6.40
C CYS A 242 5.63 42.26 7.29
N ASN A 243 5.39 42.80 8.49
CA ASN A 243 4.39 42.25 9.40
C ASN A 243 2.98 42.41 8.83
N LEU A 244 2.71 43.56 8.19
CA LEU A 244 1.45 43.83 7.49
C LEU A 244 1.26 42.83 6.33
N ALA A 245 2.28 42.60 5.50
CA ALA A 245 2.21 41.62 4.41
C ALA A 245 1.91 40.20 4.94
N SER A 246 2.59 39.77 6.00
CA SER A 246 2.37 38.46 6.61
C SER A 246 0.95 38.31 7.17
N ALA A 247 0.40 39.35 7.79
CA ALA A 247 -0.96 39.33 8.31
C ALA A 247 -2.02 39.35 7.19
N VAL A 248 -1.82 40.17 6.15
CA VAL A 248 -2.75 40.29 5.02
C VAL A 248 -2.81 39.00 4.19
N ALA A 249 -1.70 38.27 4.05
CA ALA A 249 -1.66 36.99 3.35
C ALA A 249 -2.55 35.89 3.97
N GLY A 250 -2.93 36.03 5.25
CA GLY A 250 -3.87 35.13 5.92
C GLY A 250 -5.34 35.34 5.55
N PHE A 251 -5.67 36.42 4.82
CA PHE A 251 -7.02 36.72 4.36
C PHE A 251 -7.23 36.29 2.89
N SER A 252 -8.49 36.08 2.50
CA SER A 252 -8.89 35.63 1.15
C SER A 252 -8.23 36.39 -0.02
N ASN A 253 -8.23 35.81 -1.22
CA ASN A 253 -7.64 36.36 -2.47
C ASN A 253 -8.01 37.83 -2.82
N ALA A 254 -9.04 38.41 -2.21
CA ALA A 254 -9.47 39.79 -2.40
C ALA A 254 -8.40 40.84 -2.03
N CYS A 255 -7.40 40.50 -1.19
CA CYS A 255 -6.34 41.41 -0.73
C CYS A 255 -5.10 41.45 -1.64
N SER A 256 -5.13 40.77 -2.79
CA SER A 256 -4.03 40.73 -3.77
C SER A 256 -3.49 42.11 -4.21
N PRO A 257 -4.33 43.16 -4.41
CA PRO A 257 -3.85 44.49 -4.78
C PRO A 257 -3.02 45.17 -3.67
N LEU A 258 -3.43 45.03 -2.41
CA LEU A 258 -2.69 45.61 -1.28
C LEU A 258 -1.34 44.92 -1.08
N LEU A 259 -1.29 43.58 -1.16
CA LEU A 259 -0.02 42.85 -1.07
C LEU A 259 0.96 43.26 -2.17
N ARG A 260 0.46 43.57 -3.38
CA ARG A 260 1.26 44.14 -4.46
C ARG A 260 1.84 45.50 -4.06
N SER A 261 1.00 46.42 -3.56
CA SER A 261 1.45 47.76 -3.14
C SER A 261 2.46 47.70 -1.99
N ILE A 262 2.26 46.81 -1.00
CA ILE A 262 3.21 46.58 0.09
C ILE A 262 4.53 46.04 -0.45
N SER A 263 4.49 45.07 -1.37
CA SER A 263 5.69 44.47 -1.96
C SER A 263 6.51 45.51 -2.74
N CYS A 264 5.85 46.35 -3.54
CA CYS A 264 6.50 47.46 -4.25
C CYS A 264 7.16 48.44 -3.27
N GLU A 265 6.48 48.83 -2.19
CA GLU A 265 7.01 49.78 -1.21
C GLU A 265 8.15 49.21 -0.35
N VAL A 266 8.21 47.90 -0.11
CA VAL A 266 9.40 47.31 0.55
C VAL A 266 10.59 47.29 -0.41
N LEU A 267 10.36 47.03 -1.71
CA LEU A 267 11.43 47.06 -2.70
C LEU A 267 12.05 48.46 -2.86
N THR A 268 11.26 49.54 -2.74
CA THR A 268 11.81 50.92 -2.71
C THR A 268 12.70 51.16 -1.49
N LYS A 269 12.46 50.45 -0.38
CA LYS A 269 13.19 50.54 0.89
C LYS A 269 14.22 49.40 1.13
N LYS A 270 14.58 48.63 0.09
CA LYS A 270 15.41 47.41 0.17
C LYS A 270 16.73 47.52 0.95
N ASN A 271 17.37 48.69 0.94
CA ASN A 271 18.65 48.91 1.64
C ASN A 271 18.49 48.95 3.17
N LYS A 272 17.26 49.09 3.68
CA LYS A 272 16.93 49.08 5.11
C LYS A 272 16.33 47.75 5.60
N ALA A 273 16.14 46.78 4.69
CA ALA A 273 15.50 45.50 4.99
C ALA A 273 16.51 44.43 5.43
N THR A 274 16.20 43.75 6.53
CA THR A 274 16.97 42.58 7.00
C THR A 274 16.62 41.34 6.17
N PRO A 275 17.47 40.30 6.15
CA PRO A 275 17.14 39.04 5.47
C PRO A 275 15.85 38.39 5.96
N VAL A 276 15.52 38.51 7.25
CA VAL A 276 14.26 38.00 7.83
C VAL A 276 13.05 38.75 7.29
N ASP A 277 13.18 40.06 7.08
CA ASP A 277 12.13 40.91 6.50
C ASP A 277 11.80 40.45 5.06
N PHE A 278 12.81 40.12 4.26
CA PHE A 278 12.63 39.59 2.90
C PHE A 278 11.92 38.23 2.87
N VAL A 279 12.26 37.31 3.78
CA VAL A 279 11.62 35.98 3.87
C VAL A 279 10.13 36.10 4.13
N ASN A 280 9.74 36.99 5.05
CA ASN A 280 8.34 37.19 5.42
C ASN A 280 7.52 37.73 4.23
N ILE A 281 8.13 38.59 3.41
CA ILE A 281 7.50 39.09 2.17
C ILE A 281 7.37 37.98 1.15
N VAL A 282 8.44 37.22 0.89
CA VAL A 282 8.39 36.12 -0.10
C VAL A 282 7.37 35.07 0.32
N TRP A 283 7.27 34.77 1.61
CA TRP A 283 6.22 33.91 2.14
C TRP A 283 4.81 34.46 1.85
N ALA A 284 4.56 35.72 2.18
CA ALA A 284 3.27 36.37 1.97
C ALA A 284 2.87 36.40 0.48
N VAL A 285 3.83 36.67 -0.39
CA VAL A 285 3.66 36.71 -1.85
C VAL A 285 3.38 35.31 -2.43
N ALA A 286 4.10 34.29 -1.95
CA ALA A 286 3.90 32.92 -2.38
C ALA A 286 2.54 32.34 -1.97
N GLU A 287 2.04 32.69 -0.79
CA GLU A 287 0.75 32.20 -0.27
C GLU A 287 -0.43 32.67 -1.14
N VAL A 288 -0.31 33.87 -1.75
CA VAL A 288 -1.30 34.45 -2.67
C VAL A 288 -0.99 34.15 -4.15
N ARG A 289 0.03 33.32 -4.43
CA ARG A 289 0.52 32.95 -5.77
C ARG A 289 0.84 34.15 -6.67
N PHE A 290 1.34 35.24 -6.09
CA PHE A 290 1.66 36.46 -6.83
C PHE A 290 3.13 36.45 -7.30
N ASN A 291 3.44 35.73 -8.38
CA ASN A 291 4.82 35.61 -8.88
C ASN A 291 5.02 36.44 -10.17
N THR A 292 5.20 37.77 -10.07
CA THR A 292 5.54 38.58 -11.26
C THR A 292 7.02 38.45 -11.60
N GLU A 293 7.35 38.39 -12.90
CA GLU A 293 8.73 38.27 -13.39
C GLU A 293 9.64 39.38 -12.82
N SER A 294 9.16 40.63 -12.79
CA SER A 294 9.91 41.77 -12.24
C SER A 294 10.23 41.63 -10.74
N PHE A 295 9.33 41.06 -9.92
CA PHE A 295 9.59 40.83 -8.50
C PHE A 295 10.64 39.73 -8.30
N LEU A 296 10.56 38.66 -9.09
CA LEU A 296 11.50 37.54 -9.05
C LEU A 296 12.91 37.96 -9.52
N GLU A 297 13.00 38.82 -10.53
CA GLU A 297 14.27 39.38 -11.01
C GLU A 297 14.95 40.26 -9.94
N ASP A 298 14.20 41.16 -9.29
CA ASP A 298 14.72 42.02 -8.21
C ASP A 298 15.13 41.20 -6.97
N LEU A 299 14.37 40.16 -6.64
CA LEU A 299 14.66 39.22 -5.56
C LEU A 299 15.96 38.45 -5.84
N GLN A 300 16.11 37.95 -7.06
CA GLN A 300 17.33 37.26 -7.51
C GLN A 300 18.55 38.17 -7.40
N LYS A 301 18.48 39.38 -7.96
CA LYS A 301 19.60 40.33 -7.94
C LYS A 301 20.02 40.72 -6.52
N THR A 302 19.04 40.93 -5.64
CA THR A 302 19.30 41.25 -4.22
C THR A 302 20.00 40.10 -3.48
N CYS A 303 19.68 38.85 -3.82
CA CYS A 303 20.37 37.68 -3.28
C CYS A 303 21.80 37.57 -3.81
N GLU A 304 22.01 37.74 -5.12
CA GLU A 304 23.32 37.70 -5.77
C GLU A 304 24.29 38.74 -5.15
N ASP A 305 23.85 39.98 -4.98
CA ASP A 305 24.66 41.08 -4.42
C ASP A 305 25.11 40.80 -2.97
N ARG A 306 24.32 40.05 -2.19
CA ARG A 306 24.56 39.80 -0.77
C ARG A 306 25.21 38.44 -0.48
N LEU A 307 25.17 37.51 -1.42
CA LEU A 307 25.61 36.11 -1.26
C LEU A 307 26.99 35.93 -0.60
N PRO A 308 28.03 36.74 -0.92
CA PRO A 308 29.35 36.58 -0.31
C PRO A 308 29.38 36.82 1.20
N GLN A 309 28.48 37.66 1.72
CA GLN A 309 28.45 38.10 3.13
C GLN A 309 27.41 37.35 3.97
N MET A 310 26.61 36.47 3.36
CA MET A 310 25.53 35.76 4.07
C MET A 310 26.07 34.70 5.04
N SER A 311 25.51 34.65 6.24
CA SER A 311 25.65 33.51 7.16
C SER A 311 24.93 32.25 6.64
N SER A 312 25.27 31.10 7.20
CA SER A 312 24.60 29.81 6.90
C SER A 312 23.09 29.85 7.17
N GLN A 313 22.66 30.60 8.21
CA GLN A 313 21.25 30.78 8.54
C GLN A 313 20.51 31.68 7.53
N GLU A 314 21.17 32.74 7.07
CA GLU A 314 20.62 33.62 6.03
C GLU A 314 20.48 32.90 4.69
N LEU A 315 21.47 32.08 4.30
CA LEU A 315 21.36 31.22 3.12
C LEU A 315 20.15 30.28 3.18
N GLY A 316 19.84 29.73 4.35
CA GLY A 316 18.69 28.85 4.58
C GLY A 316 17.35 29.52 4.36
N HIS A 317 17.24 30.75 4.86
CA HIS A 317 16.09 31.61 4.68
C HIS A 317 15.82 31.94 3.20
N TRP A 318 16.87 32.30 2.44
CA TRP A 318 16.75 32.59 1.00
C TRP A 318 16.40 31.35 0.17
N LEU A 319 17.04 30.20 0.42
CA LEU A 319 16.74 28.96 -0.30
C LEU A 319 15.30 28.46 -0.06
N TRP A 320 14.80 28.58 1.17
CA TRP A 320 13.40 28.28 1.46
C TRP A 320 12.45 29.22 0.72
N ALA A 321 12.79 30.51 0.68
CA ALA A 321 12.01 31.53 -0.02
C ALA A 321 11.90 31.19 -1.51
N PHE A 322 13.03 30.88 -2.17
CA PHE A 322 13.05 30.47 -3.59
C PHE A 322 12.27 29.19 -3.87
N TRP A 323 12.40 28.18 -3.00
CA TRP A 323 11.62 26.95 -3.12
C TRP A 323 10.11 27.23 -3.05
N LYS A 324 9.68 28.09 -2.12
CA LYS A 324 8.27 28.42 -1.89
C LYS A 324 7.65 29.22 -3.05
N VAL A 325 8.43 30.04 -3.77
CA VAL A 325 7.98 30.74 -5.01
C VAL A 325 8.30 29.97 -6.30
N GLU A 326 8.77 28.72 -6.19
CA GLU A 326 9.17 27.88 -7.34
C GLU A 326 10.24 28.52 -8.25
N LEU A 327 11.08 29.42 -7.69
CA LEU A 327 12.18 30.04 -8.43
C LEU A 327 13.35 29.05 -8.56
N ALA A 328 13.44 28.40 -9.70
CA ALA A 328 14.48 27.41 -10.00
C ALA A 328 15.52 27.96 -11.02
N ASN A 329 16.21 29.06 -10.69
CA ASN A 329 17.29 29.57 -11.55
C ASN A 329 18.58 28.73 -11.38
N PRO A 330 19.03 27.98 -12.40
CA PRO A 330 20.20 27.11 -12.28
C PRO A 330 21.50 27.87 -11.96
N LYS A 331 21.66 29.10 -12.47
CA LYS A 331 22.87 29.92 -12.22
C LYS A 331 22.95 30.35 -10.76
N LEU A 332 21.83 30.81 -10.21
CA LEU A 332 21.75 31.21 -8.80
C LEU A 332 21.99 30.03 -7.86
N LEU A 333 21.39 28.87 -8.15
CA LEU A 333 21.59 27.64 -7.38
C LEU A 333 23.06 27.18 -7.43
N ALA A 334 23.72 27.27 -8.59
CA ALA A 334 25.14 26.97 -8.71
C ALA A 334 26.02 27.94 -7.89
N MET A 335 25.70 29.24 -7.88
CA MET A 335 26.41 30.23 -7.05
C MET A 335 26.24 29.96 -5.55
N ILE A 336 25.02 29.62 -5.11
CA ILE A 336 24.74 29.25 -3.71
C ILE A 336 25.52 27.99 -3.33
N ASN A 337 25.56 26.98 -4.20
CA ASN A 337 26.30 25.74 -3.99
C ASN A 337 27.81 25.96 -3.91
N ALA A 338 28.36 26.82 -4.77
CA ALA A 338 29.77 27.20 -4.70
C ALA A 338 30.11 27.95 -3.40
N ASN A 339 29.24 28.88 -2.97
CA ASN A 339 29.43 29.61 -1.71
C ASN A 339 29.38 28.69 -0.48
N ALA A 340 28.46 27.74 -0.48
CA ALA A 340 28.36 26.71 0.55
C ALA A 340 29.57 25.77 0.58
N ASP A 341 30.06 25.35 -0.60
CA ASP A 341 31.25 24.49 -0.70
C ASP A 341 32.51 25.21 -0.22
N MET A 342 32.66 26.51 -0.52
CA MET A 342 33.74 27.34 0.03
C MET A 342 33.70 27.43 1.56
N LYS A 343 32.50 27.45 2.15
CA LYS A 343 32.31 27.49 3.61
C LYS A 343 32.36 26.10 4.26
N ALA A 344 32.37 25.03 3.47
CA ALA A 344 32.28 23.66 3.96
C ALA A 344 33.49 23.22 4.80
N ASP A 345 34.65 23.88 4.67
CA ASP A 345 35.83 23.60 5.49
C ASP A 345 35.95 24.55 6.69
N SER A 346 35.43 25.78 6.58
CA SER A 346 35.59 26.84 7.60
C SER A 346 34.41 26.98 8.55
N CYS A 347 33.29 26.28 8.32
CA CYS A 347 32.13 26.35 9.21
C CYS A 347 32.35 25.52 10.48
N ASP A 348 31.89 26.06 11.62
CA ASP A 348 31.93 25.40 12.92
C ASP A 348 30.92 24.23 13.00
N ILE A 349 31.11 23.34 13.97
CA ILE A 349 30.23 22.17 14.20
C ILE A 349 28.76 22.60 14.41
N GLU A 350 28.54 23.75 15.05
CA GLU A 350 27.19 24.32 15.25
C GLU A 350 26.49 24.70 13.95
N GLU A 351 27.26 25.16 12.96
CA GLU A 351 26.74 25.63 11.67
C GLU A 351 26.64 24.51 10.63
N LEU A 352 27.48 23.48 10.76
CA LEU A 352 27.61 22.38 9.79
C LEU A 352 26.28 21.65 9.51
N GLY A 353 25.55 21.27 10.56
CA GLY A 353 24.24 20.62 10.42
C GLY A 353 23.18 21.54 9.83
N THR A 354 23.22 22.82 10.16
CA THR A 354 22.30 23.86 9.64
C THR A 354 22.56 24.16 8.17
N LEU A 355 23.83 24.19 7.76
CA LEU A 355 24.26 24.38 6.38
C LEU A 355 23.85 23.18 5.50
N LEU A 356 24.07 21.95 5.98
CA LEU A 356 23.58 20.75 5.30
C LEU A 356 22.04 20.72 5.19
N TRP A 357 21.34 21.09 6.27
CA TRP A 357 19.88 21.24 6.27
C TRP A 357 19.38 22.23 5.23
N THR A 358 20.09 23.34 5.10
CA THR A 358 19.78 24.42 4.17
C THR A 358 19.91 23.97 2.71
N ILE A 359 21.03 23.34 2.34
CA ILE A 359 21.34 23.02 0.94
C ILE A 359 20.59 21.77 0.48
N SER A 360 20.34 20.81 1.39
CA SER A 360 19.60 19.57 1.07
C SER A 360 18.13 19.80 0.63
N ARG A 361 17.61 21.03 0.74
CA ARG A 361 16.24 21.41 0.35
C ARG A 361 16.14 21.97 -1.08
N GLN A 362 17.24 22.01 -1.83
CA GLN A 362 17.23 22.49 -3.21
C GLN A 362 16.43 21.55 -4.15
N PRO A 363 15.88 22.08 -5.26
CA PRO A 363 15.20 21.27 -6.27
C PRO A 363 16.11 20.18 -6.83
N ALA A 364 15.53 19.07 -7.31
CA ALA A 364 16.28 17.91 -7.80
C ALA A 364 17.24 18.21 -8.97
N ALA A 365 17.04 19.32 -9.69
CA ALA A 365 17.87 19.79 -10.80
C ALA A 365 19.20 20.46 -10.39
N ALA A 366 19.46 20.67 -9.10
CA ALA A 366 20.70 21.29 -8.61
C ALA A 366 21.87 20.30 -8.48
N GLU A 367 23.11 20.77 -8.69
CA GLU A 367 24.32 19.98 -8.47
C GLU A 367 24.43 19.53 -7.00
N ARG A 368 24.47 18.21 -6.77
CA ARG A 368 24.47 17.64 -5.40
C ARG A 368 25.88 17.47 -4.78
N GLY A 369 26.94 17.79 -5.51
CA GLY A 369 28.33 17.60 -5.05
C GLY A 369 28.63 18.19 -3.66
N PRO A 370 28.33 19.47 -3.41
CA PRO A 370 28.54 20.10 -2.10
C PRO A 370 27.72 19.47 -0.97
N CYS A 371 26.51 18.98 -1.25
CA CYS A 371 25.68 18.28 -0.26
C CYS A 371 26.37 17.01 0.25
N TRP A 372 26.99 16.23 -0.64
CA TRP A 372 27.66 14.98 -0.29
C TRP A 372 28.93 15.20 0.52
N ARG A 373 29.67 16.27 0.21
CA ARG A 373 30.87 16.67 0.97
C ARG A 373 30.51 17.08 2.39
N LEU A 374 29.49 17.94 2.55
CA LEU A 374 28.97 18.33 3.87
C LEU A 374 28.39 17.13 4.65
N ALA A 375 27.69 16.22 3.97
CA ALA A 375 27.21 14.98 4.58
C ALA A 375 28.34 14.08 5.08
N THR A 376 29.42 13.97 4.31
CA THR A 376 30.61 13.20 4.71
C THR A 376 31.30 13.82 5.92
N ARG A 377 31.41 15.16 5.97
CA ARG A 377 31.93 15.88 7.14
C ARG A 377 31.02 15.71 8.36
N CYS A 378 29.70 15.79 8.20
CA CYS A 378 28.75 15.50 9.28
C CYS A 378 28.89 14.07 9.82
N ALA A 379 29.13 13.10 8.94
CA ALA A 379 29.36 11.71 9.32
C ALA A 379 30.68 11.53 10.11
N ALA A 380 31.73 12.27 9.75
CA ALA A 380 33.01 12.24 10.47
C ALA A 380 32.92 12.86 11.88
N GLU A 381 32.13 13.94 12.02
CA GLU A 381 31.97 14.69 13.28
C GLU A 381 30.75 14.24 14.12
N ALA A 382 30.09 13.14 13.73
CA ALA A 382 28.82 12.70 14.31
C ALA A 382 28.89 12.46 15.83
N ASP A 383 30.07 12.14 16.36
CA ASP A 383 30.28 11.83 17.78
C ASP A 383 30.27 13.08 18.68
N VAL A 384 30.45 14.27 18.10
CA VAL A 384 30.47 15.55 18.82
C VAL A 384 29.13 16.28 18.70
N PHE A 385 28.24 15.81 17.82
CA PHE A 385 26.94 16.44 17.58
C PHE A 385 25.98 16.28 18.77
N THR A 386 25.21 17.33 19.02
CA THR A 386 24.04 17.25 19.90
C THR A 386 22.95 16.37 19.29
N PRO A 387 22.02 15.82 20.11
CA PRO A 387 20.85 15.08 19.62
C PRO A 387 20.07 15.78 18.50
N GLN A 388 19.85 17.08 18.62
CA GLN A 388 19.14 17.88 17.62
C GLN A 388 19.92 17.96 16.31
N GLN A 389 21.25 18.14 16.36
CA GLN A 389 22.11 18.19 15.18
C GLN A 389 22.15 16.85 14.45
N LEU A 390 22.20 15.73 15.20
CA LEU A 390 22.11 14.39 14.63
C LEU A 390 20.77 14.12 13.94
N ALA A 391 19.66 14.49 14.59
CA ALA A 391 18.32 14.36 14.01
C ALA A 391 18.19 15.19 12.72
N ASN A 392 18.70 16.43 12.72
CA ASN A 392 18.71 17.30 11.55
C ASN A 392 19.57 16.69 10.42
N ALA A 393 20.78 16.21 10.72
CA ALA A 393 21.67 15.61 9.74
C ALA A 393 21.09 14.33 9.11
N LEU A 394 20.44 13.48 9.91
CA LEU A 394 19.68 12.32 9.41
C LEU A 394 18.54 12.76 8.48
N GLN A 395 17.81 13.80 8.87
CA GLN A 395 16.70 14.30 8.06
C GLN A 395 17.18 14.86 6.71
N CYS A 396 18.35 15.50 6.67
CA CYS A 396 19.01 15.88 5.41
C CYS A 396 19.33 14.66 4.54
N LEU A 397 20.01 13.66 5.13
CA LEU A 397 20.42 12.45 4.39
C LEU A 397 19.23 11.66 3.87
N SER A 398 18.11 11.62 4.58
CA SER A 398 16.90 10.93 4.12
C SER A 398 16.35 11.48 2.79
N ARG A 399 16.70 12.72 2.42
CA ARG A 399 16.33 13.36 1.15
C ARG A 399 17.37 13.18 0.04
N LEU A 400 18.54 12.64 0.39
CA LEU A 400 19.68 12.45 -0.50
C LEU A 400 19.94 10.94 -0.67
N PRO A 401 19.37 10.29 -1.70
CA PRO A 401 19.60 8.87 -1.96
C PRO A 401 21.03 8.63 -2.48
N GLY A 402 21.72 7.60 -1.96
CA GLY A 402 22.93 7.04 -2.58
C GLY A 402 24.28 7.19 -1.85
N HIS A 403 24.33 7.46 -0.53
CA HIS A 403 25.61 7.52 0.22
C HIS A 403 25.61 6.68 1.51
N ASP A 404 25.80 5.38 1.35
CA ASP A 404 25.66 4.38 2.43
C ASP A 404 26.63 4.57 3.59
N VAL A 405 27.83 5.10 3.34
CA VAL A 405 28.85 5.31 4.38
C VAL A 405 28.42 6.38 5.38
N ALA A 406 27.84 7.49 4.90
CA ALA A 406 27.39 8.58 5.76
C ALA A 406 26.11 8.19 6.51
N SER A 407 25.21 7.45 5.84
CA SER A 407 23.99 6.93 6.48
C SER A 407 24.32 5.97 7.64
N GLU A 408 25.35 5.15 7.48
CA GLU A 408 25.80 4.20 8.51
C GLU A 408 26.41 4.88 9.71
N ALA A 409 27.31 5.84 9.48
CA ALA A 409 27.96 6.58 10.55
C ALA A 409 26.94 7.34 11.42
N LEU A 410 26.00 8.05 10.80
CA LEU A 410 24.95 8.76 11.53
C LEU A 410 23.99 7.80 12.26
N ALA A 411 23.60 6.68 11.65
CA ALA A 411 22.77 5.67 12.33
C ALA A 411 23.46 5.11 13.58
N LYS A 412 24.77 4.83 13.51
CA LYS A 412 25.58 4.39 14.66
C LYS A 412 25.71 5.48 15.74
N ALA A 413 25.84 6.74 15.35
CA ALA A 413 25.86 7.85 16.31
C ALA A 413 24.52 7.98 17.04
N VAL A 414 23.39 7.95 16.32
CA VAL A 414 22.04 7.99 16.90
C VAL A 414 21.80 6.84 17.88
N CYS A 415 22.24 5.62 17.56
CA CYS A 415 22.22 4.48 18.47
C CYS A 415 22.89 4.77 19.84
N ARG A 416 23.98 5.54 19.87
CA ARG A 416 24.76 5.82 21.09
C ARG A 416 24.10 6.88 21.98
N CYS A 417 23.38 7.83 21.40
CA CYS A 417 22.78 8.97 22.13
C CYS A 417 21.24 9.00 22.13
N MET A 418 20.56 7.96 21.65
CA MET A 418 19.09 7.92 21.54
C MET A 418 18.35 8.26 22.84
N ARG A 419 18.93 7.93 24.00
CA ARG A 419 18.36 8.25 25.32
C ARG A 419 18.28 9.74 25.62
N SER A 420 19.15 10.57 25.03
CA SER A 420 19.16 12.02 25.23
C SER A 420 18.32 12.77 24.19
N PHE A 421 17.69 12.06 23.24
CA PHE A 421 16.82 12.67 22.23
C PHE A 421 15.56 13.23 22.87
N SER A 422 15.04 14.34 22.36
CA SER A 422 13.66 14.73 22.62
C SER A 422 12.70 13.75 21.95
N ASP A 423 11.44 13.72 22.37
CA ASP A 423 10.45 12.83 21.76
C ASP A 423 10.23 13.14 20.28
N SER A 424 10.33 14.41 19.89
CA SER A 424 10.25 14.83 18.49
C SER A 424 11.47 14.36 17.68
N ASP A 425 12.67 14.45 18.25
CA ASP A 425 13.89 14.01 17.59
C ASP A 425 13.90 12.49 17.40
N LEU A 426 13.40 11.74 18.39
CA LEU A 426 13.27 10.29 18.31
C LEU A 426 12.32 9.87 17.18
N VAL A 427 11.12 10.45 17.13
CA VAL A 427 10.11 10.16 16.10
C VAL A 427 10.62 10.53 14.71
N SER A 428 11.21 11.74 14.56
CA SER A 428 11.77 12.20 13.29
C SER A 428 12.92 11.30 12.83
N SER A 429 13.83 10.95 13.73
CA SER A 429 14.99 10.10 13.41
C SER A 429 14.57 8.68 13.02
N ALA A 430 13.57 8.10 13.71
CA ALA A 430 13.00 6.81 13.33
C ALA A 430 12.42 6.85 11.90
N TRP A 431 11.68 7.89 11.56
CA TRP A 431 11.16 8.07 10.20
C TRP A 431 12.28 8.23 9.16
N CYS A 432 13.30 9.03 9.45
CA CYS A 432 14.42 9.26 8.53
C CYS A 432 15.21 7.97 8.27
N LEU A 433 15.51 7.20 9.32
CA LEU A 433 16.18 5.90 9.20
C LEU A 433 15.37 4.92 8.36
N ALA A 434 14.04 4.92 8.51
CA ALA A 434 13.15 4.09 7.71
C ALA A 434 13.20 4.46 6.23
N GLN A 435 13.13 5.75 5.89
CA GLN A 435 13.24 6.26 4.52
C GLN A 435 14.58 5.95 3.87
N MET A 436 15.65 5.93 4.67
CA MET A 436 17.01 5.63 4.22
C MET A 436 17.27 4.13 4.03
N GLY A 437 16.25 3.26 4.21
CA GLY A 437 16.43 1.81 4.07
C GLY A 437 17.27 1.17 5.19
N ARG A 438 17.46 1.86 6.33
CA ARG A 438 18.24 1.35 7.46
C ARG A 438 17.37 0.41 8.29
N HIS A 439 17.57 -0.88 8.10
CA HIS A 439 16.77 -1.94 8.73
C HIS A 439 17.63 -2.92 9.55
N ASP A 440 18.80 -2.44 10.00
CA ASP A 440 19.72 -3.18 10.85
C ASP A 440 19.00 -3.69 12.11
N VAL A 441 19.06 -4.99 12.37
CA VAL A 441 18.29 -5.62 13.47
C VAL A 441 18.56 -4.94 14.81
N SER A 442 19.82 -4.65 15.12
CA SER A 442 20.20 -4.00 16.38
C SER A 442 19.66 -2.57 16.51
N LEU A 443 19.59 -1.81 15.41
CA LEU A 443 19.07 -0.45 15.39
C LEU A 443 17.55 -0.46 15.68
N VAL A 444 16.82 -1.34 14.99
CA VAL A 444 15.36 -1.46 15.13
C VAL A 444 15.00 -1.91 16.56
N ASP A 445 15.73 -2.86 17.12
CA ASP A 445 15.50 -3.33 18.50
C ASP A 445 15.78 -2.25 19.53
N MET A 446 16.85 -1.45 19.36
CA MET A 446 17.13 -0.33 20.27
C MET A 446 16.09 0.79 20.17
N LEU A 447 15.65 1.13 18.95
CA LEU A 447 14.51 2.05 18.74
C LEU A 447 13.25 1.52 19.43
N ALA A 448 12.96 0.23 19.30
CA ALA A 448 11.78 -0.39 19.88
C ALA A 448 11.78 -0.30 21.42
N VAL A 449 12.91 -0.60 22.06
CA VAL A 449 13.06 -0.50 23.52
C VAL A 449 12.87 0.94 24.01
N GLU A 450 13.46 1.93 23.32
CA GLU A 450 13.34 3.33 23.75
C GLU A 450 11.93 3.89 23.53
N VAL A 451 11.25 3.52 22.44
CA VAL A 451 9.84 3.87 22.21
C VAL A 451 8.96 3.25 23.29
N GLN A 452 9.15 1.96 23.62
CA GLN A 452 8.39 1.29 24.67
C GLN A 452 8.54 2.00 26.02
N ARG A 453 9.74 2.50 26.34
CA ARG A 453 10.01 3.23 27.59
C ARG A 453 9.23 4.55 27.70
N ARG A 454 9.02 5.24 26.57
CA ARG A 454 8.40 6.58 26.51
C ARG A 454 6.94 6.57 26.09
N LEU A 455 6.34 5.39 25.91
CA LEU A 455 5.01 5.22 25.33
C LEU A 455 3.93 6.13 25.97
N HIS A 456 4.01 6.34 27.29
CA HIS A 456 3.06 7.15 28.07
C HIS A 456 3.21 8.67 27.89
N CYS A 457 4.35 9.14 27.37
CA CYS A 457 4.62 10.56 27.12
C CYS A 457 4.34 10.98 25.66
N LEU A 458 4.20 10.00 24.76
CA LEU A 458 4.06 10.25 23.33
C LEU A 458 2.60 10.56 22.97
N SER A 459 2.39 11.54 22.10
CA SER A 459 1.06 11.85 21.58
C SER A 459 0.58 10.77 20.59
N PRO A 460 -0.75 10.62 20.39
CA PRO A 460 -1.29 9.68 19.39
C PRO A 460 -0.70 9.87 17.99
N GLN A 461 -0.45 11.12 17.57
CA GLN A 461 0.16 11.45 16.28
C GLN A 461 1.62 10.97 16.18
N GLN A 462 2.40 11.12 17.25
CA GLN A 462 3.77 10.61 17.33
C GLN A 462 3.79 9.08 17.28
N LEU A 463 2.86 8.43 17.98
CA LEU A 463 2.69 6.97 17.97
C LEU A 463 2.33 6.43 16.57
N ILE A 464 1.44 7.11 15.84
CA ILE A 464 1.09 6.75 14.45
C ILE A 464 2.30 6.91 13.53
N SER A 465 3.05 8.00 13.69
CA SER A 465 4.29 8.22 12.92
C SER A 465 5.32 7.12 13.16
N LEU A 466 5.53 6.73 14.43
CA LEU A 466 6.41 5.62 14.79
C LEU A 466 5.92 4.29 14.21
N ALA A 467 4.63 3.98 14.28
CA ALA A 467 4.06 2.79 13.64
C ALA A 467 4.36 2.79 12.13
N GLY A 468 4.22 3.94 11.46
CA GLY A 468 4.59 4.13 10.06
C GLY A 468 6.09 3.92 9.79
N SER A 469 6.96 4.37 10.68
CA SER A 469 8.41 4.15 10.60
C SER A 469 8.76 2.66 10.69
N PHE A 470 8.24 1.94 11.69
CA PHE A 470 8.46 0.49 11.82
C PHE A 470 7.87 -0.30 10.65
N ALA A 471 6.69 0.10 10.17
CA ALA A 471 6.06 -0.49 8.98
C ALA A 471 6.91 -0.31 7.72
N THR A 472 7.52 0.87 7.55
CA THR A 472 8.44 1.17 6.45
C THR A 472 9.74 0.37 6.58
N MET A 473 10.22 0.15 7.82
CA MET A 473 11.39 -0.71 8.07
C MET A 473 11.17 -2.21 7.82
N GLY A 474 9.92 -2.65 7.64
CA GLY A 474 9.60 -4.04 7.31
C GLY A 474 9.90 -5.05 8.42
N ARG A 475 10.15 -4.60 9.66
CA ARG A 475 10.40 -5.44 10.84
C ARG A 475 9.24 -5.30 11.83
N ALA A 476 8.46 -6.36 11.98
CA ALA A 476 7.43 -6.42 13.00
C ALA A 476 8.06 -6.71 14.37
N VAL A 477 7.80 -5.83 15.33
CA VAL A 477 8.05 -6.06 16.77
C VAL A 477 6.67 -6.19 17.42
N PRO A 478 6.08 -7.41 17.47
CA PRO A 478 4.65 -7.58 17.74
C PRO A 478 4.19 -6.97 19.07
N ASP A 479 5.00 -7.06 20.12
CA ASP A 479 4.68 -6.53 21.44
C ASP A 479 4.69 -4.99 21.48
N LEU A 480 5.62 -4.37 20.74
CA LEU A 480 5.66 -2.92 20.60
C LEU A 480 4.46 -2.43 19.78
N VAL A 481 4.15 -3.09 18.65
CA VAL A 481 2.99 -2.74 17.82
C VAL A 481 1.72 -2.82 18.66
N ARG A 482 1.53 -3.91 19.40
CA ARG A 482 0.39 -4.06 20.32
C ARG A 482 0.34 -2.93 21.36
N SER A 483 1.47 -2.56 21.94
CA SER A 483 1.56 -1.47 22.92
C SER A 483 1.22 -0.11 22.32
N ILE A 484 1.78 0.22 21.15
CA ILE A 484 1.50 1.46 20.41
C ILE A 484 0.02 1.54 20.08
N THR A 485 -0.55 0.46 19.54
CA THR A 485 -1.95 0.46 19.13
C THR A 485 -2.90 0.50 20.32
N SER A 486 -2.59 -0.19 21.43
CA SER A 486 -3.36 -0.08 22.67
C SER A 486 -3.34 1.32 23.26
N ALA A 487 -2.20 2.03 23.19
CA ALA A 487 -2.10 3.42 23.65
C ALA A 487 -2.93 4.37 22.77
N ILE A 488 -2.93 4.18 21.45
CA ILE A 488 -3.78 4.95 20.54
C ILE A 488 -5.27 4.69 20.81
N LEU A 489 -5.66 3.42 21.03
CA LEU A 489 -7.05 3.08 21.38
C LEU A 489 -7.48 3.71 22.70
N GLY A 490 -6.62 3.67 23.73
CA GLY A 490 -6.88 4.29 25.03
C GLY A 490 -7.01 5.81 24.99
N ALA A 491 -6.42 6.47 24.00
CA ALA A 491 -6.54 7.92 23.77
C ALA A 491 -7.81 8.31 22.96
N GLY A 492 -8.56 7.35 22.44
CA GLY A 492 -9.78 7.56 21.65
C GLY A 492 -9.51 7.78 20.16
N LEU A 493 -10.09 6.93 19.31
CA LEU A 493 -9.94 7.04 17.84
C LEU A 493 -10.74 8.19 17.22
N GLU A 494 -11.75 8.69 17.93
CA GLU A 494 -12.64 9.76 17.47
C GLU A 494 -11.93 11.10 17.22
N HIS A 495 -10.80 11.32 17.88
CA HIS A 495 -9.98 12.52 17.73
C HIS A 495 -8.97 12.46 16.57
N LEU A 496 -8.81 11.30 15.92
CA LEU A 496 -7.88 11.13 14.81
C LEU A 496 -8.40 11.82 13.55
N THR A 497 -7.51 12.42 12.76
CA THR A 497 -7.89 12.95 11.45
C THR A 497 -8.10 11.81 10.44
N ALA A 498 -8.74 12.11 9.30
CA ALA A 498 -8.84 11.15 8.20
C ALA A 498 -7.46 10.64 7.72
N GLN A 499 -6.43 11.50 7.74
CA GLN A 499 -5.07 11.13 7.40
C GLN A 499 -4.45 10.17 8.43
N ASP A 500 -4.72 10.40 9.71
CA ASP A 500 -4.23 9.57 10.82
C ASP A 500 -4.82 8.16 10.76
N VAL A 501 -6.14 8.04 10.54
CA VAL A 501 -6.84 6.76 10.36
C VAL A 501 -6.23 5.97 9.21
N SER A 502 -6.00 6.63 8.07
CA SER A 502 -5.40 6.01 6.90
C SER A 502 -3.97 5.52 7.13
N ARG A 503 -3.12 6.35 7.76
CA ARG A 503 -1.72 6.00 8.07
C ARG A 503 -1.62 4.84 9.07
N LEU A 504 -2.45 4.87 10.11
CA LEU A 504 -2.52 3.79 11.09
C LEU A 504 -2.97 2.48 10.45
N SER A 505 -4.01 2.53 9.60
CA SER A 505 -4.51 1.35 8.87
C SER A 505 -3.42 0.74 7.98
N TRP A 506 -2.69 1.59 7.25
CA TRP A 506 -1.56 1.15 6.42
C TRP A 506 -0.44 0.53 7.26
N ALA A 507 -0.05 1.17 8.37
CA ALA A 507 1.04 0.68 9.23
C ALA A 507 0.71 -0.68 9.86
N VAL A 508 -0.48 -0.82 10.43
CA VAL A 508 -0.98 -2.06 11.05
C VAL A 508 -1.03 -3.20 10.02
N ALA A 509 -1.56 -2.93 8.82
CA ALA A 509 -1.63 -3.92 7.76
C ALA A 509 -0.27 -4.31 7.19
N LYS A 510 0.65 -3.35 7.01
CA LYS A 510 2.00 -3.59 6.50
C LYS A 510 2.83 -4.45 7.46
N LEU A 511 2.63 -4.28 8.76
CA LEU A 511 3.24 -5.09 9.82
C LEU A 511 2.55 -6.45 10.03
N ALA A 512 1.56 -6.80 9.21
CA ALA A 512 0.76 -8.02 9.31
C ALA A 512 0.12 -8.23 10.70
N PHE A 513 -0.24 -7.14 11.37
CA PHE A 513 -0.87 -7.20 12.68
C PHE A 513 -2.40 -7.29 12.53
N ALA A 514 -2.92 -8.52 12.59
CA ALA A 514 -4.33 -8.84 12.35
C ALA A 514 -5.18 -8.94 13.64
N ASP A 515 -4.89 -8.11 14.65
CA ASP A 515 -5.69 -8.12 15.88
C ASP A 515 -7.09 -7.53 15.64
N THR A 516 -8.12 -8.34 15.86
CA THR A 516 -9.52 -7.95 15.73
C THR A 516 -9.91 -6.80 16.66
N ALA A 517 -9.26 -6.67 17.83
CA ALA A 517 -9.53 -5.61 18.80
C ALA A 517 -9.16 -4.21 18.27
N VAL A 518 -8.28 -4.14 17.26
CA VAL A 518 -7.84 -2.90 16.61
C VAL A 518 -8.54 -2.73 15.26
N SER A 519 -8.51 -3.78 14.44
CA SER A 519 -8.95 -3.70 13.05
C SER A 519 -10.44 -3.42 12.90
N GLY A 520 -11.28 -3.91 13.83
CA GLY A 520 -12.71 -3.59 13.88
C GLY A 520 -12.98 -2.10 14.12
N PRO A 521 -12.58 -1.53 15.28
CA PRO A 521 -12.78 -0.11 15.57
C PRO A 521 -12.14 0.83 14.53
N LEU A 522 -10.98 0.46 13.99
CA LEU A 522 -10.32 1.26 12.96
C LEU A 522 -11.10 1.25 11.63
N ALA A 523 -11.70 0.11 11.25
CA ALA A 523 -12.57 0.00 10.09
C ALA A 523 -13.87 0.81 10.26
N GLU A 524 -14.45 0.85 11.46
CA GLU A 524 -15.63 1.68 11.76
C GLU A 524 -15.32 3.18 11.63
N GLN A 525 -14.18 3.61 12.17
CA GLN A 525 -13.73 5.01 12.03
C GLN A 525 -13.40 5.36 10.58
N ALA A 526 -12.83 4.43 9.82
CA ALA A 526 -12.63 4.60 8.39
C ALA A 526 -13.97 4.73 7.64
N ALA A 527 -14.97 3.92 7.99
CA ALA A 527 -16.31 3.98 7.39
C ALA A 527 -17.01 5.31 7.65
N ALA A 528 -16.88 5.86 8.87
CA ALA A 528 -17.47 7.13 9.25
C ALA A 528 -16.87 8.32 8.47
N ARG A 529 -15.59 8.22 8.06
CA ARG A 529 -14.82 9.32 7.46
C ARG A 529 -14.53 9.16 5.97
N VAL A 530 -15.16 8.20 5.28
CA VAL A 530 -14.91 7.94 3.84
C VAL A 530 -15.04 9.21 2.98
N ARG A 531 -15.95 10.12 3.34
CA ARG A 531 -16.16 11.38 2.61
C ARG A 531 -15.03 12.40 2.78
N GLU A 532 -14.26 12.30 3.86
CA GLU A 532 -13.11 13.17 4.16
C GLU A 532 -11.82 12.68 3.49
N PHE A 533 -11.78 11.43 3.03
CA PHE A 533 -10.58 10.84 2.46
C PHE A 533 -10.20 11.45 1.10
N GLN A 534 -8.91 11.80 0.98
CA GLN A 534 -8.27 12.09 -0.29
C GLN A 534 -7.90 10.78 -1.01
N ALA A 535 -7.53 10.87 -2.30
CA ALA A 535 -7.13 9.73 -3.13
C ALA A 535 -6.13 8.78 -2.45
N VAL A 536 -5.08 9.32 -1.84
CA VAL A 536 -4.07 8.54 -1.10
C VAL A 536 -4.65 7.82 0.10
N ASN A 537 -5.62 8.42 0.79
CA ASN A 537 -6.23 7.82 1.96
C ASN A 537 -7.12 6.65 1.56
N LEU A 538 -7.94 6.83 0.52
CA LEU A 538 -8.79 5.78 -0.04
C LEU A 538 -7.96 4.56 -0.47
N ALA A 539 -6.89 4.79 -1.24
CA ALA A 539 -6.00 3.72 -1.69
C ALA A 539 -5.34 2.98 -0.53
N ASN A 540 -4.86 3.68 0.50
CA ASN A 540 -4.22 3.07 1.66
C ASN A 540 -5.19 2.24 2.53
N VAL A 541 -6.42 2.72 2.73
CA VAL A 541 -7.43 2.00 3.51
C VAL A 541 -7.92 0.76 2.74
N LEU A 542 -8.13 0.86 1.42
CA LEU A 542 -8.44 -0.30 0.58
C LEU A 542 -7.30 -1.32 0.60
N TRP A 543 -6.07 -0.87 0.39
CA TRP A 543 -4.89 -1.74 0.42
C TRP A 543 -4.71 -2.44 1.76
N SER A 544 -4.90 -1.73 2.88
CA SER A 544 -4.82 -2.33 4.23
C SER A 544 -5.94 -3.34 4.47
N SER A 545 -7.17 -3.05 4.04
CA SER A 545 -8.30 -3.98 4.12
C SER A 545 -8.01 -5.27 3.35
N ALA A 546 -7.48 -5.15 2.12
CA ALA A 546 -7.06 -6.29 1.31
C ALA A 546 -5.92 -7.10 1.95
N LYS A 547 -4.91 -6.41 2.47
CA LYS A 547 -3.73 -7.04 3.08
C LYS A 547 -4.07 -7.83 4.35
N LEU A 548 -5.04 -7.35 5.13
CA LEU A 548 -5.55 -8.00 6.33
C LEU A 548 -6.68 -9.00 6.04
N LEU A 549 -7.08 -9.17 4.77
CA LEU A 549 -8.25 -9.96 4.36
C LEU A 549 -9.54 -9.56 5.12
N ASN A 550 -9.66 -8.30 5.51
CA ASN A 550 -10.84 -7.78 6.18
C ASN A 550 -11.94 -7.54 5.14
N LYS A 551 -12.89 -8.46 5.06
CA LYS A 551 -14.02 -8.42 4.12
C LYS A 551 -15.21 -7.65 4.68
N ASN A 552 -15.01 -6.52 5.34
CA ASN A 552 -16.14 -5.63 5.66
C ASN A 552 -16.72 -5.06 4.35
N GLU A 553 -17.67 -5.78 3.75
CA GLU A 553 -18.22 -5.48 2.42
C GLU A 553 -18.77 -4.06 2.34
N LYS A 554 -19.44 -3.57 3.40
CA LYS A 554 -19.98 -2.21 3.44
C LYS A 554 -18.91 -1.13 3.37
N LEU A 555 -17.80 -1.32 4.10
CA LEU A 555 -16.66 -0.41 4.05
C LEU A 555 -15.99 -0.45 2.68
N VAL A 556 -15.74 -1.66 2.15
CA VAL A 556 -15.10 -1.85 0.84
C VAL A 556 -15.93 -1.23 -0.27
N ASP A 557 -17.25 -1.42 -0.27
CA ASP A 557 -18.16 -0.80 -1.25
C ASP A 557 -18.12 0.73 -1.18
N SER A 558 -18.19 1.26 0.05
CA SER A 558 -18.16 2.71 0.28
C SER A 558 -16.85 3.34 -0.20
N LEU A 559 -15.71 2.70 0.10
CA LEU A 559 -14.38 3.12 -0.34
C LEU A 559 -14.26 3.04 -1.86
N CYS A 560 -14.69 1.95 -2.48
CA CYS A 560 -14.66 1.81 -3.95
C CYS A 560 -15.52 2.87 -4.64
N GLY A 561 -16.74 3.11 -4.14
CA GLY A 561 -17.61 4.17 -4.65
C GLY A 561 -17.02 5.58 -4.50
N ALA A 562 -16.32 5.85 -3.40
CA ALA A 562 -15.60 7.12 -3.20
C ALA A 562 -14.38 7.25 -4.13
N SER A 563 -13.62 6.16 -4.31
CA SER A 563 -12.46 6.13 -5.21
C SER A 563 -12.84 6.39 -6.66
N VAL A 564 -13.95 5.81 -7.14
CA VAL A 564 -14.45 6.04 -8.51
C VAL A 564 -14.78 7.52 -8.74
N ARG A 565 -15.45 8.18 -7.77
CA ARG A 565 -15.80 9.61 -7.89
C ARG A 565 -14.59 10.56 -7.92
N ARG A 566 -13.43 10.10 -7.42
CA ARG A 566 -12.20 10.90 -7.30
C ARG A 566 -11.05 10.33 -8.11
N VAL A 567 -11.32 9.41 -9.05
CA VAL A 567 -10.29 8.63 -9.74
C VAL A 567 -9.27 9.52 -10.48
N GLU A 568 -9.71 10.70 -10.95
CA GLU A 568 -8.84 11.67 -11.63
C GLU A 568 -7.72 12.20 -10.74
N GLU A 569 -7.97 12.29 -9.42
CA GLU A 569 -7.02 12.72 -8.40
C GLU A 569 -5.97 11.65 -8.06
N PHE A 570 -6.15 10.40 -8.49
CA PHE A 570 -5.24 9.31 -8.17
C PHE A 570 -3.96 9.43 -9.01
N ASN A 571 -2.82 9.25 -8.36
CA ASN A 571 -1.56 9.00 -9.05
C ASN A 571 -1.41 7.51 -9.42
N ALA A 572 -0.39 7.18 -10.21
CA ALA A 572 -0.12 5.81 -10.66
C ALA A 572 -0.07 4.78 -9.51
N GLN A 573 0.58 5.12 -8.39
CA GLN A 573 0.66 4.23 -7.23
C GLN A 573 -0.70 4.00 -6.56
N ASN A 574 -1.52 5.05 -6.45
CA ASN A 574 -2.86 4.94 -5.88
C ASN A 574 -3.76 4.08 -6.76
N LEU A 575 -3.69 4.23 -8.08
CA LEU A 575 -4.43 3.39 -9.04
C LEU A 575 -4.02 1.91 -8.88
N ALA A 576 -2.72 1.61 -8.93
CA ALA A 576 -2.20 0.25 -8.81
C ALA A 576 -2.58 -0.41 -7.47
N ASN A 577 -2.44 0.31 -6.35
CA ASN A 577 -2.79 -0.22 -5.03
C ASN A 577 -4.29 -0.49 -4.89
N THR A 578 -5.13 0.37 -5.48
CA THR A 578 -6.58 0.26 -5.40
C THR A 578 -7.08 -0.94 -6.20
N VAL A 579 -6.63 -1.08 -7.46
CA VAL A 579 -7.02 -2.21 -8.31
C VAL A 579 -6.48 -3.53 -7.75
N TRP A 580 -5.24 -3.54 -7.23
CA TRP A 580 -4.69 -4.70 -6.53
C TRP A 580 -5.51 -5.09 -5.30
N ALA A 581 -5.97 -4.12 -4.51
CA ALA A 581 -6.79 -4.36 -3.33
C ALA A 581 -8.15 -4.96 -3.69
N ILE A 582 -8.81 -4.40 -4.71
CA ILE A 582 -10.09 -4.89 -5.25
C ILE A 582 -9.95 -6.36 -5.70
N ALA A 583 -8.93 -6.68 -6.50
CA ALA A 583 -8.67 -8.03 -6.97
C ALA A 583 -8.37 -9.01 -5.82
N THR A 584 -7.61 -8.57 -4.82
CA THR A 584 -7.25 -9.40 -3.65
C THR A 584 -8.46 -9.71 -2.77
N LEU A 585 -9.38 -8.75 -2.62
CA LEU A 585 -10.63 -8.93 -1.88
C LEU A 585 -11.70 -9.71 -2.65
N ASN A 586 -11.44 -10.02 -3.93
CA ASN A 586 -12.39 -10.64 -4.86
C ASN A 586 -13.70 -9.84 -4.96
N TYR A 587 -13.59 -8.51 -5.01
CA TYR A 587 -14.74 -7.61 -5.05
C TYR A 587 -15.12 -7.29 -6.50
N THR A 588 -16.34 -7.64 -6.92
CA THR A 588 -16.84 -7.46 -8.28
C THR A 588 -17.28 -6.02 -8.54
N LEU A 589 -16.56 -5.31 -9.41
CA LEU A 589 -16.80 -3.89 -9.75
C LEU A 589 -17.09 -3.67 -11.24
N THR A 590 -17.73 -4.63 -11.91
CA THR A 590 -17.79 -4.74 -13.38
C THR A 590 -18.18 -3.44 -14.10
N GLU A 591 -19.14 -2.66 -13.57
CA GLU A 591 -19.54 -1.37 -14.18
C GLU A 591 -18.64 -0.18 -13.80
N LYS A 592 -17.98 -0.22 -12.64
CA LYS A 592 -17.19 0.90 -12.09
C LYS A 592 -15.69 0.79 -12.38
N MET A 593 -15.22 -0.35 -12.91
CA MET A 593 -13.81 -0.58 -13.27
C MET A 593 -13.35 0.21 -14.50
N SER A 594 -14.25 0.58 -15.40
CA SER A 594 -13.97 1.34 -16.62
C SER A 594 -13.22 2.65 -16.33
N ALA A 595 -13.64 3.39 -15.30
CA ALA A 595 -13.01 4.64 -14.90
C ALA A 595 -11.56 4.45 -14.41
N PHE A 596 -11.28 3.37 -13.66
CA PHE A 596 -9.91 3.05 -13.25
C PHE A 596 -9.04 2.64 -14.42
N ILE A 597 -9.58 1.87 -15.36
CA ILE A 597 -8.88 1.43 -16.57
C ILE A 597 -8.50 2.64 -17.43
N GLU A 598 -9.47 3.50 -17.75
CA GLU A 598 -9.25 4.68 -18.57
C GLU A 598 -8.19 5.60 -17.94
N GLN A 599 -8.31 5.87 -16.64
CA GLN A 599 -7.34 6.72 -15.95
C GLN A 599 -5.95 6.08 -15.84
N SER A 600 -5.88 4.75 -15.71
CA SER A 600 -4.60 4.02 -15.72
C SER A 600 -3.92 4.07 -17.08
N ILE A 601 -4.68 3.97 -18.18
CA ILE A 601 -4.15 4.12 -19.54
C ILE A 601 -3.60 5.54 -19.74
N ARG A 602 -4.38 6.58 -19.37
CA ARG A 602 -3.96 7.99 -19.49
C ARG A 602 -2.65 8.28 -18.76
N LYS A 603 -2.47 7.70 -17.57
CA LYS A 603 -1.29 7.91 -16.72
C LYS A 603 -0.26 6.80 -16.80
N ILE A 604 -0.34 5.87 -17.76
CA ILE A 604 0.48 4.65 -17.77
C ILE A 604 1.99 4.92 -17.74
N HIS A 605 2.41 6.00 -18.39
CA HIS A 605 3.79 6.49 -18.40
C HIS A 605 4.31 6.92 -17.02
N GLU A 606 3.44 7.26 -16.07
CA GLU A 606 3.80 7.57 -14.68
C GLU A 606 4.03 6.31 -13.83
N PHE A 607 3.63 5.12 -14.30
CA PHE A 607 3.75 3.89 -13.52
C PHE A 607 5.20 3.41 -13.48
N GLY A 608 5.69 3.12 -12.27
CA GLY A 608 6.92 2.37 -12.06
C GLY A 608 6.73 0.86 -12.22
N PRO A 609 7.82 0.07 -12.18
CA PRO A 609 7.79 -1.39 -12.38
C PRO A 609 6.79 -2.14 -11.51
N GLN A 610 6.73 -1.80 -10.21
CA GLN A 610 5.79 -2.41 -9.28
C GLN A 610 4.34 -2.05 -9.61
N GLY A 611 4.07 -0.82 -10.04
CA GLY A 611 2.73 -0.40 -10.45
C GLY A 611 2.24 -1.18 -11.67
N LEU A 612 3.07 -1.30 -12.70
CA LEU A 612 2.75 -2.06 -13.93
C LEU A 612 2.51 -3.55 -13.63
N ALA A 613 3.37 -4.16 -12.82
CA ALA A 613 3.23 -5.55 -12.41
C ALA A 613 1.96 -5.79 -11.56
N ASN A 614 1.66 -4.91 -10.60
CA ASN A 614 0.47 -5.02 -9.75
C ASN A 614 -0.83 -4.86 -10.55
N MET A 615 -0.86 -3.91 -11.50
CA MET A 615 -1.99 -3.73 -12.41
C MET A 615 -2.24 -4.98 -13.23
N SER A 616 -1.20 -5.48 -13.91
CA SER A 616 -1.29 -6.71 -14.70
C SER A 616 -1.80 -7.88 -13.86
N TRP A 617 -1.20 -8.09 -12.69
CA TRP A 617 -1.56 -9.16 -11.78
C TRP A 617 -3.02 -9.06 -11.32
N ALA A 618 -3.50 -7.86 -11.01
CA ALA A 618 -4.85 -7.65 -10.51
C ALA A 618 -5.91 -8.03 -11.56
N PHE A 619 -5.75 -7.59 -12.80
CA PHE A 619 -6.67 -7.96 -13.89
C PHE A 619 -6.62 -9.45 -14.22
N ALA A 620 -5.42 -10.04 -14.22
CA ALA A 620 -5.26 -11.48 -14.36
C ALA A 620 -5.93 -12.27 -13.23
N LYS A 621 -5.83 -11.78 -11.98
CA LYS A 621 -6.43 -12.39 -10.81
C LYS A 621 -7.97 -12.35 -10.83
N MET A 622 -8.54 -11.28 -11.41
CA MET A 622 -9.98 -11.14 -11.63
C MET A 622 -10.45 -11.86 -12.90
N GLU A 623 -9.54 -12.47 -13.66
CA GLU A 623 -9.81 -13.14 -14.95
C GLU A 623 -10.48 -12.23 -15.99
N GLN A 624 -10.24 -10.92 -15.89
CA GLN A 624 -10.78 -9.92 -16.80
C GLN A 624 -9.70 -9.46 -17.77
N LYS A 625 -9.92 -9.72 -19.06
CA LYS A 625 -9.01 -9.33 -20.14
C LYS A 625 -9.45 -7.98 -20.73
N PHE A 626 -8.57 -6.98 -20.62
CA PHE A 626 -8.74 -5.65 -21.24
C PHE A 626 -7.60 -5.39 -22.22
N ASP A 627 -7.85 -5.61 -23.51
CA ASP A 627 -6.80 -5.61 -24.54
C ASP A 627 -6.04 -4.28 -24.62
N GLU A 628 -6.73 -3.14 -24.59
CA GLU A 628 -6.11 -1.81 -24.66
C GLU A 628 -5.19 -1.53 -23.47
N LEU A 629 -5.63 -1.85 -22.26
CA LEU A 629 -4.83 -1.67 -21.05
C LEU A 629 -3.61 -2.58 -21.07
N MET A 630 -3.79 -3.86 -21.42
CA MET A 630 -2.69 -4.83 -21.43
C MET A 630 -1.67 -4.49 -22.52
N ALA A 631 -2.09 -3.96 -23.66
CA ALA A 631 -1.19 -3.43 -24.69
C ALA A 631 -0.39 -2.21 -24.20
N ALA A 632 -1.05 -1.24 -23.55
CA ALA A 632 -0.39 -0.07 -22.97
C ALA A 632 0.64 -0.46 -21.89
N VAL A 633 0.28 -1.40 -21.01
CA VAL A 633 1.20 -1.98 -20.03
C VAL A 633 2.37 -2.66 -20.72
N ALA A 634 2.13 -3.49 -21.74
CA ALA A 634 3.17 -4.20 -22.47
C ALA A 634 4.19 -3.23 -23.10
N GLN A 635 3.72 -2.11 -23.65
CA GLN A 635 4.58 -1.07 -24.23
C GLN A 635 5.43 -0.37 -23.16
N GLU A 636 4.83 0.00 -22.04
CA GLU A 636 5.55 0.66 -20.93
C GLU A 636 6.56 -0.28 -20.25
N VAL A 637 6.23 -1.57 -20.10
CA VAL A 637 7.17 -2.57 -19.59
C VAL A 637 8.39 -2.66 -20.49
N ARG A 638 8.23 -2.73 -21.82
CA ARG A 638 9.36 -2.76 -22.76
C ARG A 638 10.33 -1.58 -22.57
N GLN A 639 9.80 -0.38 -22.32
CA GLN A 639 10.63 0.82 -22.11
C GLN A 639 11.37 0.83 -20.77
N LYS A 640 10.76 0.24 -19.73
CA LYS A 640 11.25 0.32 -18.34
C LYS A 640 11.85 -0.99 -17.83
N ILE A 641 11.95 -2.03 -18.65
CA ILE A 641 12.30 -3.39 -18.21
C ILE A 641 13.66 -3.47 -17.50
N GLU A 642 14.59 -2.56 -17.80
CA GLU A 642 15.91 -2.49 -17.17
C GLU A 642 15.86 -2.30 -15.65
N VAL A 643 14.85 -1.59 -15.15
CA VAL A 643 14.68 -1.30 -13.70
C VAL A 643 13.71 -2.26 -13.01
N PHE A 644 13.25 -3.32 -13.68
CA PHE A 644 12.36 -4.30 -13.08
C PHE A 644 13.12 -5.23 -12.12
N GLU A 645 12.53 -5.44 -10.94
CA GLU A 645 13.00 -6.45 -10.00
C GLU A 645 12.38 -7.83 -10.30
N PRO A 646 12.98 -8.94 -9.82
CA PRO A 646 12.50 -10.29 -10.08
C PRO A 646 11.00 -10.49 -9.85
N GLN A 647 10.46 -9.91 -8.78
CA GLN A 647 9.03 -9.97 -8.46
C GLN A 647 8.17 -9.25 -9.51
N ASN A 648 8.65 -8.15 -10.09
CA ASN A 648 7.91 -7.43 -11.12
C ASN A 648 7.91 -8.23 -12.43
N LEU A 649 9.04 -8.86 -12.77
CA LEU A 649 9.17 -9.73 -13.94
C LEU A 649 8.24 -10.94 -13.82
N SER A 650 8.27 -11.63 -12.67
CA SER A 650 7.48 -12.84 -12.43
C SER A 650 5.97 -12.56 -12.42
N ASN A 651 5.53 -11.49 -11.77
CA ASN A 651 4.11 -11.09 -11.75
C ASN A 651 3.60 -10.67 -13.13
N THR A 652 4.42 -9.95 -13.92
CA THR A 652 4.04 -9.55 -15.28
C THR A 652 3.92 -10.77 -16.19
N ALA A 653 4.92 -11.67 -16.18
CA ALA A 653 4.86 -12.92 -16.95
C ALA A 653 3.63 -13.77 -16.56
N TRP A 654 3.36 -13.88 -15.25
CA TRP A 654 2.20 -14.62 -14.74
C TRP A 654 0.89 -14.02 -15.20
N ALA A 655 0.75 -12.70 -15.16
CA ALA A 655 -0.46 -12.02 -15.58
C ALA A 655 -0.79 -12.26 -17.07
N PHE A 656 0.21 -12.09 -17.94
CA PHE A 656 0.04 -12.32 -19.38
C PHE A 656 -0.30 -13.79 -19.68
N ALA A 657 0.35 -14.74 -19.00
CA ALA A 657 0.07 -16.16 -19.13
C ALA A 657 -1.33 -16.54 -18.61
N ALA A 658 -1.74 -16.01 -17.46
CA ALA A 658 -3.05 -16.25 -16.86
C ALA A 658 -4.18 -15.80 -17.79
N LEU A 659 -4.06 -14.60 -18.37
CA LEU A 659 -4.99 -14.02 -19.33
C LEU A 659 -4.87 -14.57 -20.76
N ARG A 660 -3.91 -15.47 -21.01
CA ARG A 660 -3.62 -16.05 -22.34
C ARG A 660 -3.37 -14.96 -23.40
N ILE A 661 -2.58 -13.96 -23.03
CA ILE A 661 -2.14 -12.91 -23.93
C ILE A 661 -0.80 -13.34 -24.51
N GLU A 662 -0.80 -13.62 -25.81
CA GLU A 662 0.38 -14.07 -26.55
C GLU A 662 1.14 -12.85 -27.11
N ASP A 663 1.90 -12.17 -26.24
CA ASP A 663 2.86 -11.12 -26.64
C ASP A 663 4.28 -11.72 -26.67
N ALA A 664 4.66 -12.29 -27.82
CA ALA A 664 5.93 -13.00 -27.98
C ALA A 664 7.16 -12.11 -27.72
N GLU A 665 7.10 -10.84 -28.13
CA GLU A 665 8.21 -9.90 -27.96
C GLU A 665 8.41 -9.55 -26.48
N LEU A 666 7.32 -9.21 -25.77
CA LEU A 666 7.38 -8.96 -24.33
C LEU A 666 7.88 -10.19 -23.57
N MET A 667 7.36 -11.37 -23.88
CA MET A 667 7.76 -12.61 -23.19
C MET A 667 9.23 -12.96 -23.42
N CYS A 668 9.76 -12.71 -24.62
CA CYS A 668 11.20 -12.84 -24.91
C CYS A 668 12.05 -11.85 -24.09
N LEU A 669 11.62 -10.59 -23.98
CA LEU A 669 12.31 -9.58 -23.18
C LEU A 669 12.31 -9.94 -21.69
N LEU A 670 11.15 -10.37 -21.16
CA LEU A 670 11.03 -10.87 -19.80
C LEU A 670 11.96 -12.07 -19.56
N ALA A 671 11.99 -13.03 -20.49
CA ALA A 671 12.88 -14.20 -20.41
C ALA A 671 14.36 -13.78 -20.29
N GLY A 672 14.83 -12.87 -21.15
CA GLY A 672 16.21 -12.39 -21.12
C GLY A 672 16.58 -11.70 -19.81
N LYS A 673 15.66 -10.89 -19.24
CA LYS A 673 15.90 -10.23 -17.95
C LYS A 673 15.81 -11.16 -16.75
N ILE A 674 14.90 -12.12 -16.79
CA ILE A 674 14.81 -13.18 -15.79
C ILE A 674 16.12 -13.99 -15.77
N PHE A 675 16.64 -14.36 -16.93
CA PHE A 675 17.91 -15.08 -17.04
C PHE A 675 19.05 -14.33 -16.35
N GLN A 676 19.17 -13.02 -16.60
CA GLN A 676 20.20 -12.17 -15.96
C GLN A 676 20.04 -12.05 -14.43
N LYS A 677 18.81 -12.12 -13.92
CA LYS A 677 18.47 -11.93 -12.49
C LYS A 677 18.05 -13.24 -11.80
N ILE A 678 18.32 -14.41 -12.38
CA ILE A 678 17.80 -15.69 -11.87
C ILE A 678 18.24 -15.97 -10.43
N SER A 679 19.47 -15.60 -10.06
CA SER A 679 20.01 -15.76 -8.71
C SER A 679 19.32 -14.88 -7.66
N GLN A 680 18.66 -13.80 -8.09
CA GLN A 680 17.89 -12.88 -7.23
C GLN A 680 16.43 -13.30 -7.09
N CYS A 681 15.95 -14.25 -7.90
CA CYS A 681 14.56 -14.69 -7.89
C CYS A 681 14.26 -15.47 -6.60
N SER A 682 13.10 -15.21 -5.98
CA SER A 682 12.59 -16.06 -4.90
C SER A 682 12.02 -17.38 -5.44
N CYS A 683 11.80 -18.38 -4.57
CA CYS A 683 11.09 -19.61 -4.96
C CYS A 683 9.70 -19.33 -5.56
N ARG A 684 9.01 -18.30 -5.06
CA ARG A 684 7.72 -17.87 -5.61
C ARG A 684 7.87 -17.32 -7.04
N ASP A 685 8.91 -16.52 -7.28
CA ASP A 685 9.19 -15.98 -8.61
C ASP A 685 9.48 -17.11 -9.60
N LEU A 686 10.36 -18.05 -9.22
CA LEU A 686 10.71 -19.21 -10.04
C LEU A 686 9.47 -20.05 -10.39
N ALA A 687 8.63 -20.38 -9.41
CA ALA A 687 7.40 -21.14 -9.66
C ALA A 687 6.43 -20.40 -10.60
N SER A 688 6.23 -19.09 -10.40
CA SER A 688 5.39 -18.26 -11.27
C SER A 688 5.94 -18.20 -12.68
N ILE A 689 7.24 -18.02 -12.84
CA ILE A 689 7.93 -17.99 -14.13
C ILE A 689 7.76 -19.33 -14.84
N SER A 690 8.12 -20.45 -14.20
CA SER A 690 7.95 -21.80 -14.78
C SER A 690 6.53 -22.01 -15.28
N TRP A 691 5.53 -21.72 -14.43
CA TRP A 691 4.12 -21.88 -14.79
C TRP A 691 3.71 -20.98 -15.96
N SER A 692 4.19 -19.74 -16.01
CA SER A 692 3.82 -18.77 -17.04
C SER A 692 4.27 -19.20 -18.43
N PHE A 693 5.56 -19.55 -18.55
CA PHE A 693 6.13 -19.98 -19.83
C PHE A 693 5.55 -21.34 -20.27
N ALA A 694 5.30 -22.25 -19.33
CA ALA A 694 4.61 -23.51 -19.63
C ALA A 694 3.18 -23.29 -20.13
N ARG A 695 2.40 -22.41 -19.49
CA ARG A 695 1.01 -22.14 -19.87
C ARG A 695 0.89 -21.53 -21.27
N LEU A 696 1.82 -20.66 -21.65
CA LEU A 696 1.88 -20.08 -23.00
C LEU A 696 2.60 -20.98 -24.01
N HIS A 697 3.07 -22.17 -23.61
CA HIS A 697 3.82 -23.09 -24.45
C HIS A 697 5.08 -22.45 -25.09
N LEU A 698 5.69 -21.48 -24.37
CA LEU A 698 6.89 -20.78 -24.80
C LEU A 698 8.12 -21.52 -24.26
N GLY A 699 8.70 -22.38 -25.11
CA GLY A 699 9.91 -23.13 -24.80
C GLY A 699 11.19 -22.36 -25.15
N SER A 700 11.71 -21.53 -24.23
CA SER A 700 13.12 -21.12 -24.33
C SER A 700 13.97 -22.18 -23.63
N THR A 701 14.62 -23.05 -24.41
CA THR A 701 15.41 -24.17 -23.89
C THR A 701 16.45 -23.71 -22.85
N GLU A 702 17.10 -22.57 -23.08
CA GLU A 702 18.12 -22.01 -22.20
C GLU A 702 17.54 -21.49 -20.87
N LEU A 703 16.43 -20.73 -20.92
CA LEU A 703 15.74 -20.28 -19.71
C LEU A 703 15.23 -21.47 -18.88
N LEU A 704 14.67 -22.48 -19.54
CA LEU A 704 14.07 -23.63 -18.84
C LEU A 704 15.10 -24.49 -18.12
N VAL A 705 16.27 -24.72 -18.74
CA VAL A 705 17.39 -25.40 -18.07
C VAL A 705 17.81 -24.60 -16.85
N THR A 706 18.01 -23.29 -17.00
CA THR A 706 18.48 -22.41 -15.92
C THR A 706 17.48 -22.33 -14.76
N VAL A 707 16.18 -22.21 -15.07
CA VAL A 707 15.11 -22.21 -14.07
C VAL A 707 15.01 -23.58 -13.38
N SER A 708 15.15 -24.69 -14.12
CA SER A 708 15.16 -26.04 -13.57
C SER A 708 16.31 -26.22 -12.57
N GLU A 709 17.52 -25.81 -12.92
CA GLU A 709 18.70 -25.86 -12.03
C GLU A 709 18.48 -25.00 -10.77
N ALA A 710 17.94 -23.79 -10.92
CA ALA A 710 17.65 -22.91 -9.79
C ALA A 710 16.56 -23.48 -8.85
N VAL A 711 15.52 -24.13 -9.40
CA VAL A 711 14.49 -24.82 -8.62
C VAL A 711 15.10 -26.02 -7.89
N GLN A 712 15.93 -26.81 -8.55
CA GLN A 712 16.60 -27.99 -7.98
C GLN A 712 17.54 -27.63 -6.82
N ALA A 713 18.32 -26.56 -6.96
CA ALA A 713 19.23 -26.10 -5.92
C ALA A 713 18.49 -25.70 -4.62
N ARG A 714 17.20 -25.37 -4.72
CA ARG A 714 16.41 -24.75 -3.64
C ARG A 714 15.13 -25.51 -3.29
N VAL A 715 15.00 -26.77 -3.69
CA VAL A 715 13.77 -27.59 -3.53
C VAL A 715 13.19 -27.53 -2.11
N MET A 716 14.05 -27.56 -1.09
CA MET A 716 13.61 -27.54 0.30
C MET A 716 13.07 -26.18 0.76
N GLU A 717 13.40 -25.09 0.08
CA GLU A 717 12.90 -23.74 0.37
C GLU A 717 11.50 -23.48 -0.20
N PHE A 718 11.06 -24.24 -1.21
CA PHE A 718 9.75 -24.03 -1.82
C PHE A 718 8.60 -24.43 -0.90
N GLU A 719 7.48 -23.71 -1.01
CA GLU A 719 6.17 -24.16 -0.54
C GLU A 719 5.63 -25.27 -1.44
N VAL A 720 4.69 -26.09 -0.93
CA VAL A 720 4.07 -27.21 -1.67
C VAL A 720 3.56 -26.75 -3.03
N LYS A 721 2.72 -25.69 -3.04
CA LYS A 721 2.15 -25.12 -4.26
C LYS A 721 3.20 -24.65 -5.26
N GLY A 722 4.31 -24.09 -4.77
CA GLY A 722 5.42 -23.65 -5.61
C GLY A 722 6.08 -24.83 -6.33
N LEU A 723 6.33 -25.94 -5.61
CA LEU A 723 6.85 -27.17 -6.21
C LEU A 723 5.85 -27.78 -7.20
N SER A 724 4.57 -27.90 -6.84
CA SER A 724 3.53 -28.45 -7.71
C SER A 724 3.43 -27.68 -9.02
N ASN A 725 3.48 -26.35 -8.98
CA ASN A 725 3.50 -25.51 -10.18
C ASN A 725 4.74 -25.70 -11.04
N ALA A 726 5.93 -25.81 -10.43
CA ALA A 726 7.18 -26.04 -11.16
C ALA A 726 7.18 -27.43 -11.83
N ILE A 727 6.76 -28.48 -11.10
CA ILE A 727 6.63 -29.84 -11.61
C ILE A 727 5.63 -29.89 -12.78
N TRP A 728 4.47 -29.25 -12.63
CA TRP A 728 3.48 -29.14 -13.70
C TRP A 728 4.07 -28.45 -14.93
N ALA A 729 4.80 -27.35 -14.74
CA ALA A 729 5.42 -26.59 -15.81
C ALA A 729 6.46 -27.42 -16.59
N PHE A 730 7.35 -28.10 -15.88
CA PHE A 730 8.37 -28.97 -16.48
C PHE A 730 7.74 -30.15 -17.23
N ALA A 731 6.68 -30.74 -16.70
CA ALA A 731 5.91 -31.78 -17.40
C ALA A 731 5.24 -31.26 -18.68
N VAL A 732 4.69 -30.03 -18.67
CA VAL A 732 4.09 -29.42 -19.88
C VAL A 732 5.14 -29.23 -20.97
N LEU A 733 6.28 -28.65 -20.61
CA LEU A 733 7.37 -28.28 -21.52
C LEU A 733 8.23 -29.46 -21.94
N SER A 734 7.93 -30.67 -21.47
CA SER A 734 8.60 -31.92 -21.86
C SER A 734 10.11 -31.91 -21.60
N THR A 735 10.56 -31.26 -20.53
CA THR A 735 11.94 -31.38 -20.07
C THR A 735 12.11 -32.77 -19.45
N GLN A 736 12.63 -33.73 -20.24
CA GLN A 736 12.71 -35.17 -19.89
C GLN A 736 13.82 -35.52 -18.88
N ASP A 737 14.05 -34.69 -17.86
CA ASP A 737 15.03 -35.00 -16.82
C ASP A 737 14.37 -35.81 -15.69
N GLU A 738 14.43 -37.14 -15.82
CA GLU A 738 13.86 -38.10 -14.88
C GLU A 738 14.34 -37.91 -13.43
N PRO A 739 15.67 -37.80 -13.16
CA PRO A 739 16.19 -37.48 -11.83
C PRO A 739 15.52 -36.24 -11.20
N VAL A 740 15.34 -35.19 -12.01
CA VAL A 740 14.78 -33.92 -11.54
C VAL A 740 13.32 -34.07 -11.15
N MET A 741 12.52 -34.67 -12.03
CA MET A 741 11.10 -34.90 -11.77
C MET A 741 10.87 -35.79 -10.55
N SER A 742 11.68 -36.85 -10.39
CA SER A 742 11.62 -37.73 -9.22
C SER A 742 11.97 -36.99 -7.92
N ASN A 743 13.06 -36.21 -7.92
CA ASN A 743 13.49 -35.44 -6.75
C ASN A 743 12.45 -34.40 -6.33
N LEU A 744 11.87 -33.67 -7.29
CA LEU A 744 10.82 -32.69 -7.02
C LEU A 744 9.55 -33.36 -6.49
N ALA A 745 9.12 -34.48 -7.07
CA ALA A 745 7.95 -35.22 -6.61
C ALA A 745 8.13 -35.76 -5.19
N ALA A 746 9.31 -36.31 -4.87
CA ALA A 746 9.64 -36.79 -3.54
C ALA A 746 9.59 -35.67 -2.49
N ALA A 747 10.16 -34.50 -2.80
CA ALA A 747 10.14 -33.34 -1.92
C ALA A 747 8.71 -32.76 -1.74
N ALA A 748 7.93 -32.68 -2.81
CA ALA A 748 6.53 -32.26 -2.73
C ALA A 748 5.72 -33.19 -1.82
N LEU A 749 5.86 -34.51 -1.99
CA LEU A 749 5.21 -35.51 -1.13
C LEU A 749 5.64 -35.40 0.33
N GLN A 750 6.92 -35.18 0.60
CA GLN A 750 7.43 -34.99 1.97
C GLN A 750 6.79 -33.76 2.63
N LYS A 751 6.72 -32.63 1.92
CA LYS A 751 6.12 -31.39 2.44
C LYS A 751 4.60 -31.52 2.62
N ILE A 752 3.90 -32.19 1.70
CA ILE A 752 2.46 -32.46 1.84
C ILE A 752 2.20 -33.29 3.10
N ARG A 753 3.01 -34.33 3.35
CA ARG A 753 2.92 -35.14 4.58
C ARG A 753 3.08 -34.28 5.84
N GLN A 754 4.07 -33.38 5.83
CA GLN A 754 4.31 -32.47 6.94
C GLN A 754 3.11 -31.54 7.17
N CYS A 755 2.62 -30.86 6.12
CA CYS A 755 1.45 -29.97 6.22
C CYS A 755 0.19 -30.68 6.71
N CYS A 756 -0.03 -31.93 6.28
CA CYS A 756 -1.14 -32.76 6.78
C CYS A 756 -1.00 -33.03 8.28
N SER A 757 0.21 -33.37 8.75
CA SER A 757 0.46 -33.69 10.16
C SER A 757 0.33 -32.48 11.09
N GLU A 758 0.75 -31.30 10.61
CA GLU A 758 0.72 -30.04 11.37
C GLU A 758 -0.61 -29.29 11.25
N ARG A 759 -1.50 -29.71 10.34
CA ARG A 759 -2.72 -28.98 9.93
C ARG A 759 -2.45 -27.53 9.53
N SER A 760 -1.30 -27.30 8.88
CA SER A 760 -0.82 -25.96 8.52
C SER A 760 -1.33 -25.45 7.16
N ALA A 761 -2.03 -26.30 6.39
CA ALA A 761 -2.64 -25.94 5.10
C ALA A 761 -4.07 -26.48 4.98
N LYS A 762 -4.87 -25.85 4.11
CA LYS A 762 -6.22 -26.29 3.77
C LYS A 762 -6.18 -27.62 3.01
N ILE A 763 -7.15 -28.49 3.27
CA ILE A 763 -7.23 -29.83 2.66
C ILE A 763 -7.40 -29.72 1.15
N GLU A 764 -8.18 -28.73 0.69
CA GLU A 764 -8.51 -28.47 -0.70
C GLU A 764 -7.27 -28.05 -1.51
N ASP A 765 -6.44 -27.19 -0.93
CA ASP A 765 -5.19 -26.73 -1.54
C ASP A 765 -4.22 -27.92 -1.71
N LEU A 766 -4.06 -28.74 -0.67
CA LEU A 766 -3.21 -29.94 -0.73
C LEU A 766 -3.72 -30.97 -1.74
N ALA A 767 -5.04 -31.17 -1.82
CA ALA A 767 -5.63 -32.09 -2.80
C ALA A 767 -5.45 -31.59 -4.24
N THR A 768 -5.54 -30.28 -4.45
CA THR A 768 -5.27 -29.65 -5.76
C THR A 768 -3.80 -29.85 -6.16
N ASP A 769 -2.87 -29.64 -5.22
CA ASP A 769 -1.45 -29.84 -5.43
C ASP A 769 -1.12 -31.32 -5.76
N LEU A 770 -1.72 -32.28 -5.03
CA LEU A 770 -1.58 -33.72 -5.30
C LEU A 770 -2.16 -34.12 -6.66
N ASN A 771 -3.30 -33.57 -7.04
CA ASN A 771 -3.91 -33.85 -8.33
C ASN A 771 -3.03 -33.30 -9.48
N GLY A 772 -2.46 -32.10 -9.31
CA GLY A 772 -1.49 -31.52 -10.25
C GLY A 772 -0.21 -32.35 -10.36
N LEU A 773 0.33 -32.82 -9.23
CA LEU A 773 1.49 -33.71 -9.17
C LEU A 773 1.22 -35.04 -9.88
N THR A 774 0.07 -35.67 -9.60
CA THR A 774 -0.34 -36.94 -10.25
C THR A 774 -0.38 -36.78 -11.76
N TRP A 775 -1.04 -35.72 -12.24
CA TRP A 775 -1.10 -35.42 -13.67
C TRP A 775 0.28 -35.20 -14.27
N ALA A 776 1.14 -34.43 -13.58
CA ALA A 776 2.46 -34.11 -14.08
C ALA A 776 3.35 -35.35 -14.21
N MET A 777 3.36 -36.22 -13.19
CA MET A 777 4.12 -37.47 -13.19
C MET A 777 3.61 -38.46 -14.25
N GLU A 778 2.30 -38.58 -14.39
CA GLU A 778 1.70 -39.43 -15.43
C GLU A 778 2.02 -38.91 -16.84
N ARG A 779 2.01 -37.58 -17.02
CA ARG A 779 2.29 -36.96 -18.33
C ARG A 779 3.69 -37.26 -18.83
N VAL A 780 4.67 -37.29 -17.93
CA VAL A 780 6.07 -37.63 -18.25
C VAL A 780 6.34 -39.13 -18.18
N ASN A 781 5.31 -39.97 -17.98
CA ASN A 781 5.39 -41.42 -17.79
C ASN A 781 6.30 -41.86 -16.61
N PHE A 782 6.40 -41.06 -15.54
CA PHE A 782 7.15 -41.38 -14.32
C PHE A 782 6.26 -41.74 -13.13
N LEU A 783 4.96 -41.94 -13.34
CA LEU A 783 4.06 -42.42 -12.31
C LEU A 783 4.23 -43.94 -12.10
N THR A 784 5.23 -44.33 -11.31
CA THR A 784 5.44 -45.73 -10.92
C THR A 784 4.26 -46.26 -10.10
N ASP A 785 4.01 -47.57 -10.11
CA ASP A 785 2.92 -48.19 -9.33
C ASP A 785 2.98 -47.84 -7.83
N THR A 786 4.19 -47.78 -7.26
CA THR A 786 4.43 -47.38 -5.87
C THR A 786 4.03 -45.93 -5.62
N LEU A 787 4.41 -45.03 -6.54
CA LEU A 787 4.07 -43.60 -6.46
C LEU A 787 2.56 -43.37 -6.66
N ALA A 788 1.96 -44.05 -7.64
CA ALA A 788 0.52 -44.04 -7.90
C ALA A 788 -0.27 -44.46 -6.67
N THR A 789 0.11 -45.58 -6.05
CA THR A 789 -0.54 -46.11 -4.84
C THR A 789 -0.39 -45.13 -3.68
N THR A 790 0.79 -44.54 -3.52
CA THR A 790 1.06 -43.54 -2.48
C THR A 790 0.19 -42.29 -2.67
N LEU A 791 0.14 -41.74 -3.89
CA LEU A 791 -0.67 -40.56 -4.22
C LEU A 791 -2.15 -40.79 -3.99
N LEU A 792 -2.68 -41.95 -4.44
CA LEU A 792 -4.07 -42.32 -4.24
C LEU A 792 -4.42 -42.43 -2.74
N ASP A 793 -3.58 -43.10 -1.93
CA ASP A 793 -3.79 -43.20 -0.48
C ASP A 793 -3.80 -41.81 0.18
N PHE A 794 -2.91 -40.90 -0.21
CA PHE A 794 -2.93 -39.52 0.30
C PHE A 794 -4.20 -38.77 -0.10
N MET A 795 -4.61 -38.84 -1.37
CA MET A 795 -5.83 -38.21 -1.87
C MET A 795 -7.07 -38.73 -1.13
N GLN A 796 -7.15 -40.05 -0.89
CA GLN A 796 -8.24 -40.65 -0.11
C GLN A 796 -8.22 -40.23 1.36
N ARG A 797 -7.04 -40.17 2.00
CA ARG A 797 -6.90 -39.68 3.38
C ARG A 797 -7.37 -38.23 3.54
N LEU A 798 -6.96 -37.36 2.63
CA LEU A 798 -7.42 -35.97 2.60
C LEU A 798 -8.95 -35.90 2.44
N GLY A 799 -9.50 -36.71 1.54
CA GLY A 799 -10.94 -36.84 1.35
C GLY A 799 -11.67 -37.23 2.64
N ARG A 800 -11.24 -38.32 3.29
CA ARG A 800 -11.82 -38.76 4.56
C ARG A 800 -11.72 -37.72 5.67
N MET A 801 -10.60 -36.99 5.73
CA MET A 801 -10.45 -35.89 6.70
C MET A 801 -11.47 -34.78 6.44
N LYS A 802 -11.71 -34.42 5.19
CA LYS A 802 -12.72 -33.43 4.81
C LYS A 802 -14.13 -33.95 5.07
N ASP A 803 -14.42 -35.20 4.72
CA ASP A 803 -15.71 -35.83 5.03
C ASP A 803 -16.03 -35.73 6.53
N VAL A 804 -15.05 -36.00 7.40
CA VAL A 804 -15.20 -35.82 8.86
C VAL A 804 -15.41 -34.36 9.25
N GLU A 805 -14.64 -33.42 8.69
CA GLU A 805 -14.80 -31.98 8.94
C GLU A 805 -16.23 -31.50 8.64
N MET A 806 -16.83 -32.00 7.56
CA MET A 806 -18.17 -31.60 7.09
C MET A 806 -19.32 -32.20 7.90
N THR A 807 -19.03 -33.15 8.79
CA THR A 807 -19.99 -33.62 9.81
C THR A 807 -19.99 -32.76 11.08
N GLY A 808 -19.05 -31.81 11.20
CA GLY A 808 -18.88 -30.98 12.39
C GLY A 808 -19.86 -29.80 12.49
N PRO A 809 -20.02 -29.23 13.70
CA PRO A 809 -20.96 -28.13 13.97
C PRO A 809 -20.57 -26.79 13.33
N HIS A 810 -19.32 -26.64 12.89
CA HIS A 810 -18.78 -25.42 12.29
C HIS A 810 -18.59 -25.53 10.76
N ARG A 811 -19.33 -26.42 10.09
CA ARG A 811 -19.23 -26.59 8.64
C ARG A 811 -19.63 -25.30 7.89
N PRO A 812 -18.93 -24.91 6.81
CA PRO A 812 -19.26 -23.71 6.04
C PRO A 812 -20.67 -23.77 5.46
N PRO A 813 -21.36 -22.63 5.22
CA PRO A 813 -22.65 -22.63 4.56
C PRO A 813 -22.54 -23.16 3.12
N PRO A 814 -23.59 -23.82 2.58
CA PRO A 814 -23.62 -24.28 1.19
C PRO A 814 -23.58 -23.12 0.20
N ALA A 815 -23.18 -23.41 -1.03
CA ALA A 815 -23.21 -22.44 -2.13
C ALA A 815 -24.65 -21.95 -2.40
N LYS A 816 -24.80 -20.66 -2.69
CA LYS A 816 -26.07 -20.08 -3.14
C LYS A 816 -26.09 -20.11 -4.66
N ILE A 817 -26.84 -21.05 -5.23
CA ILE A 817 -27.10 -21.12 -6.67
C ILE A 817 -28.52 -20.64 -6.93
N GLU A 818 -28.69 -19.73 -7.90
CA GLU A 818 -30.00 -19.41 -8.45
C GLU A 818 -30.51 -20.63 -9.21
N SER A 819 -31.59 -21.25 -8.71
CA SER A 819 -32.26 -22.35 -9.41
C SER A 819 -32.99 -21.80 -10.63
N VAL A 820 -32.68 -22.32 -11.82
CA VAL A 820 -33.49 -22.08 -13.02
C VAL A 820 -34.77 -22.90 -12.91
N ALA A 821 -35.94 -22.29 -13.16
CA ALA A 821 -37.22 -22.96 -12.99
C ALA A 821 -37.37 -24.14 -14.00
N PRO A 822 -37.89 -25.31 -13.58
CA PRO A 822 -38.12 -26.45 -14.48
C PRO A 822 -39.04 -26.15 -15.67
N GLU A 823 -39.90 -25.14 -15.53
CA GLU A 823 -40.93 -24.76 -16.49
C GLU A 823 -40.38 -24.16 -17.80
N ASP A 824 -39.11 -23.73 -17.81
CA ASP A 824 -38.47 -23.04 -18.94
C ASP A 824 -37.74 -23.99 -19.92
N HIS A 825 -37.77 -25.31 -19.70
CA HIS A 825 -36.97 -26.27 -20.47
C HIS A 825 -37.75 -27.50 -20.97
N PRO A 826 -38.20 -27.53 -22.25
CA PRO A 826 -38.81 -28.71 -22.85
C PRO A 826 -37.73 -29.72 -23.27
N GLY A 827 -37.28 -30.58 -22.36
CA GLY A 827 -36.27 -31.62 -22.63
C GLY A 827 -36.35 -32.81 -21.66
N GLU A 828 -35.60 -33.89 -21.93
CA GLU A 828 -35.46 -35.01 -21.00
C GLU A 828 -34.69 -34.55 -19.73
N GLU A 829 -35.10 -35.03 -18.56
CA GLU A 829 -34.44 -34.74 -17.29
C GLU A 829 -33.25 -35.70 -17.02
N PRO A 830 -32.25 -35.28 -16.24
CA PRO A 830 -31.17 -36.15 -15.82
C PRO A 830 -31.66 -37.31 -14.96
N MET A 831 -30.96 -38.44 -15.03
CA MET A 831 -31.36 -39.66 -14.32
C MET A 831 -30.20 -40.28 -13.55
N LEU A 832 -30.42 -40.62 -12.29
CA LEU A 832 -29.49 -41.42 -11.50
C LEU A 832 -29.47 -42.86 -12.01
N ARG A 833 -28.31 -43.33 -12.47
CA ARG A 833 -28.11 -44.69 -13.03
C ARG A 833 -27.56 -45.67 -12.01
N LEU A 834 -26.58 -45.23 -11.23
CA LEU A 834 -26.03 -45.99 -10.11
C LEU A 834 -25.82 -45.05 -8.93
N ASP A 835 -26.26 -45.50 -7.75
CA ASP A 835 -26.05 -44.80 -6.49
C ASP A 835 -25.19 -45.65 -5.56
N LEU A 836 -23.90 -45.32 -5.45
CA LEU A 836 -22.97 -45.98 -4.54
C LEU A 836 -22.84 -45.14 -3.26
N PRO A 837 -22.23 -45.68 -2.18
CA PRO A 837 -22.07 -44.93 -0.93
C PRO A 837 -21.25 -43.64 -1.09
N ASP A 838 -20.15 -43.70 -1.85
CA ASP A 838 -19.14 -42.65 -1.98
C ASP A 838 -19.20 -41.87 -3.29
N MET A 839 -19.98 -42.33 -4.27
CA MET A 839 -20.12 -41.73 -5.60
C MET A 839 -21.39 -42.20 -6.32
N CYS A 840 -21.74 -41.57 -7.43
CA CYS A 840 -22.86 -41.97 -8.27
C CYS A 840 -22.56 -41.79 -9.76
N CYS A 841 -23.31 -42.51 -10.59
CA CYS A 841 -23.30 -42.38 -12.04
C CYS A 841 -24.65 -41.82 -12.49
N VAL A 842 -24.61 -40.77 -13.29
CA VAL A 842 -25.78 -40.01 -13.74
C VAL A 842 -25.81 -39.97 -15.26
N HIS A 843 -26.98 -40.15 -15.86
CA HIS A 843 -27.21 -39.84 -17.26
C HIS A 843 -27.43 -38.34 -17.42
N LYS A 844 -26.57 -37.69 -18.21
CA LYS A 844 -26.76 -36.32 -18.67
C LYS A 844 -27.47 -36.30 -20.02
N PRO A 845 -28.71 -35.81 -20.12
CA PRO A 845 -29.36 -35.58 -21.41
C PRO A 845 -28.72 -34.39 -22.15
N ALA A 846 -29.03 -34.26 -23.43
CA ALA A 846 -28.61 -33.09 -24.20
C ALA A 846 -29.40 -31.85 -23.77
N GLY A 847 -28.78 -30.67 -23.83
CA GLY A 847 -29.36 -29.41 -23.37
C GLY A 847 -28.96 -29.04 -21.94
N TRP A 848 -28.50 -29.99 -21.13
CA TRP A 848 -28.02 -29.75 -19.77
C TRP A 848 -26.54 -29.39 -19.73
N GLU A 849 -26.20 -28.44 -18.86
CA GLU A 849 -24.85 -27.96 -18.62
C GLU A 849 -24.24 -28.57 -17.36
N VAL A 850 -22.96 -28.93 -17.42
CA VAL A 850 -22.24 -29.56 -16.29
C VAL A 850 -21.48 -28.54 -15.43
N ASP A 851 -21.29 -27.30 -15.89
CA ASP A 851 -20.40 -26.31 -15.25
C ASP A 851 -20.97 -24.88 -15.30
N ASN A 852 -20.59 -24.01 -14.36
CA ASN A 852 -21.08 -22.63 -14.22
C ASN A 852 -20.31 -21.59 -15.06
N GLU A 853 -19.27 -21.99 -15.82
CA GLU A 853 -18.36 -21.05 -16.48
C GLU A 853 -18.74 -20.64 -17.92
N ASP A 854 -19.51 -21.45 -18.65
CA ASP A 854 -19.92 -21.13 -20.02
C ASP A 854 -21.38 -20.65 -19.95
N ALA A 855 -21.65 -19.34 -20.12
CA ALA A 855 -23.01 -18.77 -20.04
C ALA A 855 -23.92 -19.19 -21.21
N GLY A 856 -24.21 -20.49 -21.33
CA GLY A 856 -24.94 -21.11 -22.44
C GLY A 856 -26.46 -21.15 -22.25
N GLY A 857 -26.97 -20.69 -21.11
CA GLY A 857 -28.41 -20.51 -20.85
C GLY A 857 -29.23 -21.80 -20.69
N GLY A 858 -28.60 -22.97 -20.47
CA GLY A 858 -29.28 -24.24 -20.21
C GLY A 858 -29.30 -24.62 -18.71
N PRO A 859 -30.14 -25.61 -18.29
CA PRO A 859 -30.23 -26.03 -16.90
C PRO A 859 -28.95 -26.71 -16.42
N TRP A 860 -28.65 -26.56 -15.13
CA TRP A 860 -27.38 -26.99 -14.53
C TRP A 860 -27.50 -28.34 -13.82
N MET A 861 -26.57 -29.25 -14.12
CA MET A 861 -26.43 -30.53 -13.44
C MET A 861 -26.17 -30.39 -11.95
N SER A 862 -25.50 -29.31 -11.53
CA SER A 862 -25.27 -28.97 -10.12
C SER A 862 -26.58 -28.73 -9.38
N SER A 863 -27.47 -27.90 -9.94
CA SER A 863 -28.80 -27.64 -9.37
C SER A 863 -29.61 -28.93 -9.23
N TRP A 864 -29.61 -29.78 -10.26
CA TRP A 864 -30.30 -31.07 -10.19
C TRP A 864 -29.70 -31.99 -9.10
N LEU A 865 -28.37 -32.09 -8.99
CA LEU A 865 -27.73 -32.90 -7.94
C LEU A 865 -28.07 -32.41 -6.53
N MET A 866 -28.16 -31.08 -6.33
CA MET A 866 -28.55 -30.48 -5.06
C MET A 866 -30.00 -30.77 -4.69
N GLU A 867 -30.89 -30.90 -5.67
CA GLU A 867 -32.27 -31.33 -5.47
C GLU A 867 -32.36 -32.84 -5.16
N GLN A 868 -31.54 -33.66 -5.83
CA GLN A 868 -31.54 -35.11 -5.61
C GLN A 868 -30.96 -35.50 -4.25
N PHE A 869 -29.96 -34.76 -3.75
CA PHE A 869 -29.28 -35.11 -2.51
C PHE A 869 -29.30 -33.96 -1.50
N SER A 870 -29.85 -34.23 -0.31
CA SER A 870 -29.87 -33.25 0.78
C SER A 870 -28.46 -32.89 1.25
N PHE A 871 -28.29 -31.63 1.68
CA PHE A 871 -27.04 -31.10 2.22
C PHE A 871 -26.50 -31.93 3.40
N ASP A 872 -27.38 -32.49 4.23
CA ASP A 872 -27.00 -33.32 5.38
C ASP A 872 -26.46 -34.68 4.97
N SER A 873 -26.99 -35.26 3.89
CA SER A 873 -26.58 -36.59 3.41
C SER A 873 -25.36 -36.57 2.50
N VAL A 874 -25.26 -35.57 1.63
CA VAL A 874 -24.24 -35.50 0.58
C VAL A 874 -23.75 -34.05 0.48
N PRO A 875 -22.93 -33.58 1.43
CA PRO A 875 -22.58 -32.16 1.50
C PRO A 875 -21.80 -31.68 0.26
N ILE A 876 -20.95 -32.53 -0.34
CA ILE A 876 -20.08 -32.16 -1.46
C ILE A 876 -20.83 -31.62 -2.69
N VAL A 877 -22.07 -32.06 -2.94
CA VAL A 877 -22.84 -31.57 -4.10
C VAL A 877 -23.37 -30.15 -3.91
N HIS A 878 -23.14 -29.54 -2.74
CA HIS A 878 -23.51 -28.17 -2.41
C HIS A 878 -22.31 -27.22 -2.33
N TYR A 879 -21.11 -27.68 -2.71
CA TYR A 879 -19.88 -26.88 -2.72
C TYR A 879 -19.31 -26.72 -4.14
N GLU A 880 -19.28 -25.47 -4.60
CA GLU A 880 -18.75 -25.08 -5.91
C GLU A 880 -17.25 -25.34 -6.04
N GLU A 881 -16.49 -25.19 -4.94
CA GLU A 881 -15.04 -25.44 -4.90
C GLU A 881 -14.64 -26.86 -5.31
N HIS A 882 -15.54 -27.85 -5.17
CA HIS A 882 -15.36 -29.22 -5.63
C HIS A 882 -16.27 -29.57 -6.80
N GLN A 883 -16.70 -28.56 -7.57
CA GLN A 883 -17.54 -28.72 -8.76
C GLN A 883 -18.83 -29.49 -8.45
N PHE A 884 -19.41 -29.29 -7.25
CA PHE A 884 -20.61 -30.00 -6.81
C PHE A 884 -20.47 -31.54 -6.88
N GLY A 885 -19.24 -32.03 -6.66
CA GLY A 885 -18.89 -33.44 -6.76
C GLY A 885 -18.69 -33.96 -8.20
N LEU A 886 -18.97 -33.17 -9.25
CA LEU A 886 -18.85 -33.59 -10.65
C LEU A 886 -17.38 -33.75 -11.05
N VAL A 887 -17.02 -34.93 -11.55
CA VAL A 887 -15.60 -35.25 -11.86
C VAL A 887 -15.24 -34.97 -13.32
N GLN A 888 -16.20 -35.12 -14.24
CA GLN A 888 -16.02 -34.96 -15.68
C GLN A 888 -17.08 -34.02 -16.29
N ARG A 889 -16.73 -33.35 -17.39
CA ARG A 889 -17.64 -32.47 -18.15
C ARG A 889 -18.09 -33.13 -19.46
N LEU A 890 -19.30 -32.81 -19.88
CA LEU A 890 -19.83 -33.05 -21.22
C LEU A 890 -20.43 -31.74 -21.74
N ASP A 891 -20.15 -31.40 -23.00
CA ASP A 891 -20.72 -30.20 -23.63
C ASP A 891 -22.27 -30.25 -23.60
N ILE A 892 -22.91 -29.09 -23.56
CA ILE A 892 -24.39 -28.94 -23.55
C ILE A 892 -25.10 -29.85 -24.59
N PRO A 893 -24.75 -29.84 -25.89
CA PRO A 893 -25.43 -30.70 -26.89
C PRO A 893 -25.02 -32.18 -26.85
N SER A 894 -24.00 -32.55 -26.05
CA SER A 894 -23.61 -33.95 -25.86
C SER A 894 -24.49 -34.61 -24.80
N SER A 895 -24.62 -35.94 -24.88
CA SER A 895 -25.41 -36.74 -23.92
C SER A 895 -24.59 -37.90 -23.36
N GLY A 896 -25.07 -38.53 -22.28
CA GLY A 896 -24.51 -39.77 -21.76
C GLY A 896 -24.03 -39.69 -20.32
N LEU A 897 -23.28 -40.70 -19.91
CA LEU A 897 -22.93 -40.95 -18.53
C LEU A 897 -21.89 -39.94 -18.00
N ILE A 898 -22.09 -39.49 -16.77
CA ILE A 898 -21.15 -38.72 -15.95
C ILE A 898 -21.03 -39.33 -14.54
N LEU A 899 -19.95 -39.00 -13.84
CA LEU A 899 -19.72 -39.43 -12.45
C LEU A 899 -19.67 -38.22 -11.53
N ALA A 900 -20.29 -38.37 -10.36
CA ALA A 900 -20.18 -37.44 -9.26
C ALA A 900 -19.74 -38.15 -7.97
N GLY A 901 -18.83 -37.55 -7.21
CA GLY A 901 -18.52 -37.98 -5.85
C GLY A 901 -19.64 -37.58 -4.90
N LYS A 902 -20.04 -38.49 -4.01
CA LYS A 902 -20.95 -38.22 -2.88
C LYS A 902 -20.20 -37.92 -1.58
N THR A 903 -18.91 -38.26 -1.56
CA THR A 903 -17.95 -37.96 -0.49
C THR A 903 -16.70 -37.33 -1.11
N TRP A 904 -15.91 -36.61 -0.32
CA TRP A 904 -14.62 -36.08 -0.76
C TRP A 904 -13.62 -37.21 -1.03
N GLU A 905 -13.65 -38.30 -0.25
CA GLU A 905 -12.87 -39.51 -0.55
C GLU A 905 -13.21 -40.09 -1.93
N GLY A 906 -14.50 -40.26 -2.23
CA GLY A 906 -14.96 -40.75 -3.53
C GLY A 906 -14.61 -39.79 -4.67
N PHE A 907 -14.80 -38.49 -4.47
CA PHE A 907 -14.45 -37.46 -5.44
C PHE A 907 -12.97 -37.47 -5.80
N TYR A 908 -12.08 -37.49 -4.80
CA TYR A 908 -10.64 -37.52 -5.05
C TYR A 908 -10.17 -38.85 -5.65
N THR A 909 -10.80 -39.97 -5.28
CA THR A 909 -10.56 -41.28 -5.92
C THR A 909 -10.90 -41.25 -7.41
N LEU A 910 -12.00 -40.61 -7.78
CA LEU A 910 -12.41 -40.46 -9.17
C LEU A 910 -11.52 -39.47 -9.93
N LYS A 911 -11.13 -38.34 -9.32
CA LYS A 911 -10.16 -37.39 -9.91
C LYS A 911 -8.82 -38.05 -10.20
N PHE A 912 -8.28 -38.84 -9.27
CA PHE A 912 -7.07 -39.62 -9.49
C PHE A 912 -7.18 -40.55 -10.72
N GLN A 913 -8.28 -41.31 -10.81
CA GLN A 913 -8.53 -42.20 -11.96
C GLN A 913 -8.68 -41.45 -13.29
N LEU A 914 -9.25 -40.24 -13.25
CA LEU A 914 -9.34 -39.38 -14.43
C LEU A 914 -7.95 -38.90 -14.89
N GLN A 915 -7.05 -38.50 -13.97
CA GLN A 915 -5.70 -38.05 -14.34
C GLN A 915 -4.81 -39.18 -14.85
N THR A 916 -4.92 -40.36 -14.24
CA THR A 916 -4.10 -41.54 -14.56
C THR A 916 -4.63 -42.34 -15.76
N GLY A 917 -5.80 -41.98 -16.30
CA GLY A 917 -6.44 -42.72 -17.39
C GLY A 917 -7.03 -44.08 -16.97
N LEU A 918 -7.07 -44.39 -15.67
CA LEU A 918 -7.74 -45.58 -15.13
C LEU A 918 -9.26 -45.53 -15.32
N LEU A 919 -9.85 -44.33 -15.39
CA LEU A 919 -11.26 -44.13 -15.70
C LEU A 919 -11.50 -44.36 -17.20
N VAL A 920 -12.11 -45.51 -17.52
CA VAL A 920 -12.47 -45.85 -18.90
C VAL A 920 -13.74 -45.10 -19.29
N ARG A 921 -13.64 -44.35 -20.38
CA ARG A 921 -14.76 -43.63 -20.99
C ARG A 921 -14.86 -44.03 -22.45
N GLU A 922 -16.03 -44.50 -22.87
CA GLU A 922 -16.28 -44.84 -24.27
C GLU A 922 -17.44 -44.03 -24.83
N TYR A 923 -17.24 -43.52 -26.04
CA TYR A 923 -18.15 -42.65 -26.74
C TYR A 923 -18.54 -43.27 -28.08
N VAL A 924 -19.79 -43.05 -28.47
CA VAL A 924 -20.24 -43.21 -29.85
C VAL A 924 -20.26 -41.84 -30.50
N LEU A 925 -19.66 -41.73 -31.69
CA LEU A 925 -19.68 -40.55 -32.54
C LEU A 925 -20.09 -40.93 -33.96
N LEU A 926 -20.75 -40.01 -34.65
CA LEU A 926 -20.93 -40.06 -36.10
C LEU A 926 -20.10 -38.96 -36.73
N VAL A 927 -19.25 -39.32 -37.69
CA VAL A 927 -18.32 -38.40 -38.35
C VAL A 927 -18.49 -38.42 -39.86
N HIS A 928 -18.16 -37.30 -40.51
CA HIS A 928 -18.17 -37.17 -41.96
C HIS A 928 -17.03 -37.97 -42.61
N GLY A 929 -17.29 -38.53 -43.79
CA GLY A 929 -16.36 -39.36 -44.56
C GLY A 929 -16.27 -40.81 -44.05
N TRP A 930 -15.70 -41.68 -44.89
CA TRP A 930 -15.31 -43.03 -44.47
C TRP A 930 -13.92 -43.01 -43.87
N VAL A 931 -13.85 -43.29 -42.58
CA VAL A 931 -12.60 -43.38 -41.83
C VAL A 931 -11.92 -44.69 -42.23
N ALA A 932 -10.70 -44.62 -42.76
CA ALA A 932 -9.87 -45.78 -43.05
C ALA A 932 -9.14 -46.26 -41.78
N LEU A 933 -9.21 -47.55 -41.48
CA LEU A 933 -8.54 -48.16 -40.32
C LEU A 933 -7.06 -48.50 -40.62
N ASP A 934 -6.30 -47.62 -41.26
CA ASP A 934 -4.87 -47.86 -41.54
C ASP A 934 -3.95 -47.66 -40.31
N GLY A 935 -4.55 -47.42 -39.14
CA GLY A 935 -3.85 -47.27 -37.87
C GLY A 935 -3.17 -45.91 -37.68
N SER A 936 -3.16 -45.02 -38.67
CA SER A 936 -2.58 -43.67 -38.56
C SER A 936 -3.37 -42.79 -37.58
N ILE A 937 -4.71 -42.83 -37.67
CA ILE A 937 -5.64 -42.05 -36.82
C ILE A 937 -5.53 -42.42 -35.34
N ASN A 938 -5.23 -43.69 -35.02
CA ASN A 938 -5.02 -44.14 -33.64
C ASN A 938 -3.63 -43.80 -33.08
N LYS A 939 -2.68 -43.42 -33.93
CA LYS A 939 -1.28 -43.22 -33.54
C LYS A 939 -0.95 -41.75 -33.27
N GLN A 940 -1.58 -40.81 -33.97
CA GLN A 940 -1.18 -39.40 -33.90
C GLN A 940 -2.35 -38.46 -33.60
N SER A 941 -2.16 -37.51 -32.68
CA SER A 941 -3.11 -36.43 -32.42
C SER A 941 -3.04 -35.35 -33.50
N PHE A 942 -4.20 -34.96 -34.04
CA PHE A 942 -4.34 -33.87 -35.02
C PHE A 942 -4.87 -32.56 -34.41
N ALA A 943 -4.90 -32.44 -33.08
CA ALA A 943 -5.30 -31.20 -32.44
C ALA A 943 -4.29 -30.07 -32.75
N ALA A 944 -4.78 -28.83 -32.93
CA ALA A 944 -3.95 -27.70 -33.36
C ALA A 944 -2.73 -27.42 -32.44
N ASN A 945 -2.84 -27.79 -31.16
CA ASN A 945 -1.79 -27.58 -30.15
C ASN A 945 -1.04 -28.88 -29.80
N ALA A 946 -1.27 -29.97 -30.52
CA ALA A 946 -0.59 -31.22 -30.29
C ALA A 946 0.88 -31.12 -30.77
N PRO A 947 1.86 -31.50 -29.94
CA PRO A 947 3.25 -31.65 -30.40
C PRO A 947 3.32 -32.58 -31.62
N CYS A 948 4.25 -32.33 -32.54
CA CYS A 948 4.48 -33.22 -33.68
C CYS A 948 4.72 -34.66 -33.19
N GLY A 949 3.91 -35.61 -33.68
CA GLY A 949 3.97 -37.02 -33.26
C GLY A 949 3.31 -37.36 -31.91
N ALA A 950 2.56 -36.44 -31.28
CA ALA A 950 1.85 -36.73 -30.04
C ALA A 950 0.82 -37.88 -30.22
N PRO A 951 0.66 -38.78 -29.23
CA PRO A 951 -0.27 -39.90 -29.34
C PRO A 951 -1.72 -39.42 -29.42
N ALA A 952 -2.57 -40.19 -30.13
CA ALA A 952 -3.99 -39.89 -30.22
C ALA A 952 -4.65 -39.88 -28.82
N PRO A 953 -5.61 -38.97 -28.55
CA PRO A 953 -6.24 -38.81 -27.23
C PRO A 953 -7.19 -39.97 -26.87
N GLY A 954 -7.45 -40.88 -27.81
CA GLY A 954 -8.24 -42.08 -27.62
C GLY A 954 -8.00 -43.10 -28.72
N LEU A 955 -8.48 -44.32 -28.47
CA LEU A 955 -8.45 -45.44 -29.41
C LEU A 955 -9.79 -45.52 -30.13
N LEU A 956 -9.73 -45.55 -31.45
CA LEU A 956 -10.84 -45.50 -32.37
C LEU A 956 -11.07 -46.86 -33.03
N ARG A 957 -12.34 -47.24 -33.16
CA ARG A 957 -12.83 -48.33 -34.01
C ARG A 957 -14.01 -47.84 -34.83
N VAL A 958 -14.06 -48.20 -36.10
CA VAL A 958 -15.20 -47.93 -36.97
C VAL A 958 -16.18 -49.09 -36.83
N ALA A 959 -17.39 -48.81 -36.33
CA ALA A 959 -18.45 -49.79 -36.20
C ALA A 959 -19.25 -49.97 -37.49
N ALA A 960 -19.39 -48.92 -38.29
CA ALA A 960 -20.08 -48.97 -39.57
C ALA A 960 -19.64 -47.84 -40.50
N HIS A 961 -19.58 -48.13 -41.79
CA HIS A 961 -19.64 -47.13 -42.85
C HIS A 961 -21.08 -46.98 -43.33
N LEU A 962 -21.51 -45.73 -43.49
CA LEU A 962 -22.87 -45.31 -43.76
C LEU A 962 -22.90 -44.33 -44.94
N ARG A 963 -24.06 -44.22 -45.59
CA ARG A 963 -24.33 -43.29 -46.68
C ARG A 963 -25.67 -42.58 -46.47
N ARG A 964 -25.79 -41.40 -47.04
CA ARG A 964 -27.07 -40.69 -47.21
C ARG A 964 -27.11 -40.07 -48.59
N HIS A 965 -28.22 -40.23 -49.29
CA HIS A 965 -28.45 -39.54 -50.56
C HIS A 965 -29.23 -38.25 -50.29
N SER A 966 -28.65 -37.10 -50.64
CA SER A 966 -29.28 -35.78 -50.53
C SER A 966 -28.97 -34.97 -51.78
N GLU A 967 -29.98 -34.37 -52.39
CA GLU A 967 -29.84 -33.47 -53.57
C GLU A 967 -29.05 -34.07 -54.76
N GLY A 968 -29.05 -35.40 -54.90
CA GLY A 968 -28.33 -36.10 -55.97
C GLY A 968 -26.85 -36.39 -55.67
N GLU A 969 -26.33 -35.98 -54.51
CA GLU A 969 -24.99 -36.31 -54.03
C GLU A 969 -25.00 -37.41 -52.96
N GLU A 970 -24.01 -38.30 -53.01
CA GLU A 970 -23.78 -39.32 -51.97
C GLU A 970 -22.91 -38.74 -50.86
N GLN A 971 -23.49 -38.56 -49.67
CA GLN A 971 -22.75 -38.21 -48.46
C GLN A 971 -22.31 -39.48 -47.74
N ARG A 972 -21.06 -39.47 -47.26
CA ARG A 972 -20.43 -40.61 -46.59
C ARG A 972 -20.23 -40.31 -45.12
N PHE A 973 -20.49 -41.30 -44.26
CA PHE A 973 -20.33 -41.17 -42.81
C PHE A 973 -19.70 -42.43 -42.21
N SER A 974 -19.03 -42.25 -41.08
CA SER A 974 -18.54 -43.36 -40.25
C SER A 974 -19.15 -43.28 -38.86
N LEU A 975 -19.69 -44.41 -38.41
CA LEU A 975 -20.12 -44.60 -37.04
C LEU A 975 -18.93 -45.15 -36.25
N VAL A 976 -18.52 -44.41 -35.22
CA VAL A 976 -17.23 -44.59 -34.58
C VAL A 976 -17.42 -44.82 -33.08
N LEU A 977 -16.71 -45.81 -32.54
CA LEU A 977 -16.47 -45.92 -31.10
C LEU A 977 -15.10 -45.39 -30.76
N LEU A 978 -15.09 -44.53 -29.76
CA LEU A 978 -13.90 -43.91 -29.23
C LEU A 978 -13.74 -44.29 -27.77
N ARG A 979 -12.65 -44.97 -27.44
CA ARG A 979 -12.20 -45.20 -26.08
C ARG A 979 -11.20 -44.12 -25.70
N VAL A 980 -11.58 -43.24 -24.79
CA VAL A 980 -10.72 -42.15 -24.34
C VAL A 980 -9.71 -42.69 -23.34
N THR A 981 -8.44 -42.51 -23.65
CA THR A 981 -7.32 -42.89 -22.78
C THR A 981 -6.87 -41.68 -21.97
N LYS A 982 -6.55 -40.57 -22.65
CA LYS A 982 -6.05 -39.32 -22.05
C LYS A 982 -6.54 -38.14 -22.90
N SER A 983 -7.62 -37.46 -22.53
CA SER A 983 -8.12 -36.28 -23.27
C SER A 983 -8.20 -35.03 -22.41
N ARG A 984 -7.69 -33.89 -22.91
CA ARG A 984 -8.00 -32.56 -22.36
C ARG A 984 -9.27 -31.98 -23.00
N ARG A 985 -9.74 -30.84 -22.47
CA ARG A 985 -10.98 -30.16 -22.91
C ARG A 985 -10.96 -29.90 -24.42
N GLY A 986 -11.94 -30.43 -25.15
CA GLY A 986 -12.16 -30.14 -26.58
C GLY A 986 -11.27 -30.90 -27.58
N GLU A 987 -10.25 -31.63 -27.13
CA GLU A 987 -9.27 -32.27 -28.02
C GLU A 987 -9.86 -33.43 -28.85
N LEU A 988 -10.87 -34.13 -28.33
CA LEU A 988 -11.46 -35.29 -29.03
C LEU A 988 -12.07 -34.89 -30.38
N ARG A 989 -12.80 -33.76 -30.43
CA ARG A 989 -13.49 -33.31 -31.65
C ARG A 989 -12.52 -32.64 -32.63
N GLN A 990 -11.53 -31.91 -32.12
CA GLN A 990 -10.47 -31.32 -32.95
C GLN A 990 -9.61 -32.38 -33.63
N HIS A 991 -9.37 -33.51 -32.97
CA HIS A 991 -8.65 -34.65 -33.55
C HIS A 991 -9.35 -35.17 -34.81
N PHE A 992 -10.67 -35.32 -34.77
CA PHE A 992 -11.49 -35.73 -35.92
C PHE A 992 -11.45 -34.71 -37.06
N VAL A 993 -11.53 -33.42 -36.75
CA VAL A 993 -11.45 -32.34 -37.74
C VAL A 993 -10.07 -32.32 -38.41
N GLY A 994 -8.99 -32.42 -37.63
CA GLY A 994 -7.63 -32.47 -38.16
C GLY A 994 -7.34 -33.73 -38.98
N ALA A 995 -8.06 -34.83 -38.74
CA ALA A 995 -8.05 -36.03 -39.57
C ALA A 995 -8.95 -35.92 -40.82
N GLY A 996 -9.63 -34.79 -41.04
CA GLY A 996 -10.54 -34.58 -42.18
C GLY A 996 -11.93 -35.21 -42.02
N HIS A 997 -12.30 -35.62 -40.80
CA HIS A 997 -13.54 -36.34 -40.49
C HIS A 997 -14.33 -35.63 -39.38
N PRO A 998 -14.85 -34.40 -39.59
CA PRO A 998 -15.53 -33.66 -38.53
C PRO A 998 -16.79 -34.38 -38.01
N THR A 999 -17.14 -34.14 -36.74
CA THR A 999 -18.33 -34.74 -36.11
C THR A 999 -19.62 -34.15 -36.70
N VAL A 1000 -20.60 -35.01 -36.97
CA VAL A 1000 -21.90 -34.61 -37.53
C VAL A 1000 -22.65 -33.70 -36.56
N ALA A 1001 -23.24 -32.64 -37.11
CA ALA A 1001 -23.98 -31.59 -36.39
C ALA A 1001 -23.16 -30.89 -35.28
N ASP A 1002 -21.86 -30.75 -35.48
CA ASP A 1002 -20.97 -29.98 -34.60
C ASP A 1002 -20.88 -28.50 -35.02
N GLY A 1003 -21.62 -27.63 -34.33
CA GLY A 1003 -21.64 -26.20 -34.63
C GLY A 1003 -20.36 -25.42 -34.30
N LYS A 1004 -19.37 -26.05 -33.64
CA LYS A 1004 -18.12 -25.37 -33.25
C LYS A 1004 -16.97 -25.65 -34.22
N TYR A 1005 -16.86 -26.88 -34.73
CA TYR A 1005 -15.70 -27.29 -35.53
C TYR A 1005 -16.03 -27.69 -36.98
N SER A 1006 -17.30 -27.84 -37.34
CA SER A 1006 -17.69 -28.10 -38.73
C SER A 1006 -17.92 -26.79 -39.49
N GLU A 1007 -17.74 -26.83 -40.81
CA GLU A 1007 -18.10 -25.72 -41.70
C GLU A 1007 -19.60 -25.41 -41.57
N ARG A 1008 -19.97 -24.13 -41.63
CA ARG A 1008 -21.35 -23.69 -41.39
C ARG A 1008 -22.37 -24.37 -42.31
N GLU A 1009 -22.03 -24.55 -43.59
CA GLU A 1009 -22.92 -25.22 -44.55
C GLU A 1009 -23.10 -26.71 -44.24
N ALA A 1010 -22.02 -27.41 -43.91
CA ALA A 1010 -22.08 -28.80 -43.48
C ALA A 1010 -22.91 -28.95 -42.20
N TYR A 1011 -22.70 -28.07 -41.21
CA TYR A 1011 -23.50 -28.04 -39.98
C TYR A 1011 -24.98 -27.83 -40.26
N LEU A 1012 -25.37 -26.86 -41.10
CA LEU A 1012 -26.78 -26.60 -41.42
C LEU A 1012 -27.44 -27.79 -42.13
N ARG A 1013 -26.74 -28.43 -43.07
CA ARG A 1013 -27.24 -29.66 -43.72
C ARG A 1013 -27.38 -30.83 -42.76
N ASP A 1014 -26.43 -30.99 -41.83
CA ASP A 1014 -26.51 -32.01 -40.78
C ASP A 1014 -27.74 -31.82 -39.90
N ARG A 1015 -28.07 -30.55 -39.58
CA ARG A 1015 -29.20 -30.18 -38.71
C ARG A 1015 -30.58 -30.55 -39.27
N GLU A 1016 -30.70 -30.81 -40.57
CA GLU A 1016 -31.96 -31.21 -41.22
C GLU A 1016 -32.42 -32.61 -40.80
N TRP A 1017 -31.48 -33.50 -40.47
CA TRP A 1017 -31.76 -34.90 -40.14
C TRP A 1017 -31.13 -35.35 -38.81
N CYS A 1018 -30.11 -34.64 -38.34
CA CYS A 1018 -29.46 -34.86 -37.06
C CYS A 1018 -29.73 -33.68 -36.12
N ALA A 1019 -30.64 -33.89 -35.16
CA ALA A 1019 -31.18 -32.82 -34.31
C ALA A 1019 -30.17 -32.18 -33.35
N ARG A 1020 -28.96 -32.72 -33.20
CA ARG A 1020 -27.85 -32.18 -32.39
C ARG A 1020 -26.55 -32.92 -32.71
N LYS A 1021 -25.44 -32.40 -32.18
CA LYS A 1021 -24.12 -33.05 -32.27
C LYS A 1021 -24.21 -34.53 -31.91
N PHE A 1022 -23.79 -35.38 -32.84
CA PHE A 1022 -23.83 -36.84 -32.67
C PHE A 1022 -22.65 -37.31 -31.81
N MET A 1023 -22.81 -37.18 -30.49
CA MET A 1023 -21.84 -37.61 -29.51
C MET A 1023 -22.55 -38.10 -28.24
N HIS A 1024 -22.26 -39.33 -27.83
CA HIS A 1024 -22.85 -39.94 -26.64
C HIS A 1024 -21.83 -40.76 -25.83
N CYS A 1025 -21.67 -40.45 -24.55
CA CYS A 1025 -20.85 -41.26 -23.63
C CYS A 1025 -21.67 -42.44 -23.12
N PHE A 1026 -21.51 -43.59 -23.77
CA PHE A 1026 -22.38 -44.74 -23.52
C PHE A 1026 -21.85 -45.68 -22.43
N ARG A 1027 -20.56 -45.63 -22.09
CA ARG A 1027 -19.95 -46.54 -21.11
C ARG A 1027 -18.93 -45.84 -20.24
N LEU A 1028 -19.04 -46.10 -18.94
CA LEU A 1028 -18.05 -45.76 -17.93
C LEU A 1028 -17.64 -47.02 -17.16
N GLN A 1029 -16.34 -47.17 -16.89
CA GLN A 1029 -15.82 -48.17 -15.98
C GLN A 1029 -14.79 -47.52 -15.05
N TRP A 1030 -14.97 -47.71 -13.74
CA TRP A 1030 -14.20 -47.05 -12.69
C TRP A 1030 -14.05 -47.95 -11.47
N ARG A 1031 -13.29 -47.49 -10.48
CA ARG A 1031 -13.18 -48.09 -9.15
C ARG A 1031 -13.74 -47.15 -8.08
N ASP A 1032 -14.40 -47.71 -7.08
CA ASP A 1032 -14.78 -46.95 -5.88
C ASP A 1032 -13.60 -46.76 -4.91
N SER A 1033 -13.82 -46.04 -3.79
CA SER A 1033 -12.80 -45.82 -2.75
C SER A 1033 -12.24 -47.13 -2.16
N GLN A 1034 -13.02 -48.22 -2.22
CA GLN A 1034 -12.65 -49.55 -1.75
C GLN A 1034 -12.00 -50.41 -2.85
N ALA A 1035 -11.59 -49.79 -3.96
CA ALA A 1035 -10.98 -50.43 -5.12
C ALA A 1035 -11.86 -51.48 -5.82
N ARG A 1036 -13.18 -51.50 -5.59
CA ARG A 1036 -14.12 -52.38 -6.30
C ARG A 1036 -14.40 -51.80 -7.69
N ASN A 1037 -14.33 -52.63 -8.71
CA ASN A 1037 -14.62 -52.21 -10.09
C ASN A 1037 -16.13 -52.09 -10.30
N HIS A 1038 -16.54 -50.98 -10.90
CA HIS A 1038 -17.90 -50.69 -11.31
C HIS A 1038 -17.93 -50.39 -12.80
N GLU A 1039 -19.05 -50.71 -13.44
CA GLU A 1039 -19.27 -50.45 -14.84
C GLU A 1039 -20.75 -50.16 -15.09
N TYR A 1040 -21.01 -49.14 -15.92
CA TYR A 1040 -22.35 -48.88 -16.43
C TYR A 1040 -22.32 -48.66 -17.93
N ARG A 1041 -23.36 -49.12 -18.61
CA ARG A 1041 -23.55 -48.95 -20.05
C ARG A 1041 -24.95 -48.45 -20.34
N GLU A 1042 -25.06 -47.61 -21.35
CA GLU A 1042 -26.30 -46.98 -21.75
C GLU A 1042 -26.54 -47.12 -23.26
N LEU A 1043 -27.81 -47.19 -23.62
CA LEU A 1043 -28.28 -47.19 -24.99
C LEU A 1043 -28.23 -45.78 -25.57
N LEU A 1044 -28.05 -45.67 -26.90
CA LEU A 1044 -28.10 -44.38 -27.58
C LEU A 1044 -29.46 -43.71 -27.35
N PRO A 1045 -29.52 -42.40 -27.04
CA PRO A 1045 -30.77 -41.65 -26.90
C PRO A 1045 -31.65 -41.73 -28.15
N LYS A 1046 -32.97 -41.60 -27.95
CA LYS A 1046 -33.98 -41.77 -29.02
C LYS A 1046 -33.68 -40.90 -30.24
N ASP A 1047 -33.29 -39.65 -30.02
CA ASP A 1047 -33.00 -38.70 -31.09
C ASP A 1047 -31.78 -39.13 -31.94
N LEU A 1048 -30.71 -39.64 -31.32
CA LEU A 1048 -29.56 -40.16 -32.07
C LEU A 1048 -29.89 -41.45 -32.81
N ARG A 1049 -30.75 -42.31 -32.25
CA ARG A 1049 -31.23 -43.51 -32.98
C ARG A 1049 -32.05 -43.11 -34.19
N SER A 1050 -32.90 -42.09 -34.08
CA SER A 1050 -33.64 -41.54 -35.23
C SER A 1050 -32.70 -40.98 -36.30
N SER A 1051 -31.63 -40.28 -35.92
CA SER A 1051 -30.62 -39.82 -36.88
C SER A 1051 -29.91 -40.98 -37.59
N LEU A 1052 -29.61 -42.08 -36.88
CA LEU A 1052 -29.02 -43.28 -37.50
C LEU A 1052 -29.98 -43.97 -38.47
N ALA A 1053 -31.28 -43.97 -38.17
CA ALA A 1053 -32.29 -44.56 -39.05
C ALA A 1053 -32.45 -43.81 -40.39
N ALA A 1054 -31.92 -42.59 -40.49
CA ALA A 1054 -31.88 -41.80 -41.73
C ALA A 1054 -30.68 -42.13 -42.64
N LEU A 1055 -29.87 -43.15 -42.29
CA LEU A 1055 -28.63 -43.51 -42.98
C LEU A 1055 -28.67 -44.96 -43.47
N ASP A 1056 -28.09 -45.19 -44.65
CA ASP A 1056 -28.00 -46.50 -45.28
C ASP A 1056 -26.65 -47.18 -44.98
N PRO A 1057 -26.62 -48.42 -44.43
CA PRO A 1057 -25.39 -49.14 -44.19
C PRO A 1057 -24.73 -49.66 -45.48
N CYS A 1058 -23.42 -49.50 -45.61
CA CYS A 1058 -22.68 -49.88 -46.82
C CYS A 1058 -22.49 -51.39 -47.04
N CYS A 1059 -22.57 -52.20 -45.98
CA CYS A 1059 -22.32 -53.64 -46.03
C CYS A 1059 -23.08 -54.38 -44.92
N ARG A 1060 -23.08 -55.71 -44.97
CA ARG A 1060 -23.77 -56.54 -43.97
C ARG A 1060 -23.27 -56.29 -42.54
N GLN A 1061 -21.96 -56.11 -42.34
CA GLN A 1061 -21.39 -55.81 -41.01
C GLN A 1061 -21.85 -54.44 -40.50
N SER A 1062 -21.84 -53.42 -41.36
CA SER A 1062 -22.40 -52.10 -41.04
C SER A 1062 -23.88 -52.20 -40.67
N ALA A 1063 -24.66 -52.99 -41.42
CA ALA A 1063 -26.09 -53.17 -41.17
C ALA A 1063 -26.35 -53.85 -39.82
N GLU A 1064 -25.62 -54.91 -39.50
CA GLU A 1064 -25.72 -55.61 -38.21
C GLU A 1064 -25.42 -54.68 -37.03
N ALA A 1065 -24.39 -53.84 -37.13
CA ALA A 1065 -24.06 -52.87 -36.08
C ALA A 1065 -25.13 -51.77 -35.93
N VAL A 1066 -25.57 -51.19 -37.05
CA VAL A 1066 -26.47 -50.03 -37.08
C VAL A 1066 -27.89 -50.42 -36.67
N TYR A 1067 -28.43 -51.51 -37.20
CA TYR A 1067 -29.79 -51.96 -36.87
C TYR A 1067 -29.93 -52.35 -35.41
N ALA A 1068 -28.94 -53.04 -34.83
CA ALA A 1068 -28.95 -53.37 -33.42
C ALA A 1068 -29.09 -52.10 -32.55
N TRP A 1069 -28.37 -51.03 -32.89
CA TRP A 1069 -28.41 -49.79 -32.12
C TRP A 1069 -29.68 -48.97 -32.35
N ILE A 1070 -30.24 -48.99 -33.57
CA ILE A 1070 -31.55 -48.38 -33.86
C ILE A 1070 -32.66 -49.06 -33.06
N GLU A 1071 -32.62 -50.39 -32.95
CA GLU A 1071 -33.55 -51.20 -32.15
C GLU A 1071 -33.35 -51.04 -30.63
N GLY A 1072 -32.35 -50.26 -30.20
CA GLY A 1072 -32.12 -49.96 -28.79
C GLY A 1072 -31.23 -50.95 -28.05
N HIS A 1073 -30.43 -51.77 -28.76
CA HIS A 1073 -29.39 -52.57 -28.12
C HIS A 1073 -28.26 -51.68 -27.61
N VAL A 1074 -27.76 -52.00 -26.42
CA VAL A 1074 -26.62 -51.29 -25.82
C VAL A 1074 -25.35 -51.56 -26.64
N PRO A 1075 -24.56 -50.52 -27.01
CA PRO A 1075 -23.31 -50.71 -27.72
C PRO A 1075 -22.35 -51.63 -26.96
N ARG A 1076 -21.67 -52.52 -27.69
CA ARG A 1076 -20.64 -53.38 -27.10
C ARG A 1076 -19.41 -52.55 -26.69
N PRO A 1077 -18.68 -52.94 -25.63
CA PRO A 1077 -17.42 -52.31 -25.27
C PRO A 1077 -16.45 -52.26 -26.46
N TRP A 1078 -15.63 -51.21 -26.52
CA TRP A 1078 -14.67 -50.97 -27.60
C TRP A 1078 -13.85 -52.22 -27.95
N GLY A 1079 -13.34 -52.96 -26.94
CA GLY A 1079 -12.51 -54.16 -27.16
C GLY A 1079 -13.25 -55.40 -27.68
N GLN A 1080 -14.58 -55.36 -27.76
CA GLN A 1080 -15.43 -56.47 -28.21
C GLN A 1080 -16.09 -56.21 -29.57
N ILE A 1081 -15.79 -55.07 -30.20
CA ILE A 1081 -16.29 -54.75 -31.53
C ILE A 1081 -15.28 -55.23 -32.56
N PRO A 1082 -15.66 -56.09 -33.51
CA PRO A 1082 -14.76 -56.53 -34.57
C PRO A 1082 -14.35 -55.33 -35.43
N ASP A 1083 -13.13 -55.35 -35.95
CA ASP A 1083 -12.73 -54.36 -36.95
C ASP A 1083 -13.62 -54.53 -38.18
N LEU A 1084 -14.11 -53.43 -38.74
CA LEU A 1084 -14.84 -53.45 -40.00
C LEU A 1084 -13.90 -54.04 -41.05
N ALA A 1085 -14.25 -55.20 -41.63
CA ALA A 1085 -13.42 -55.82 -42.66
C ALA A 1085 -13.31 -54.83 -43.83
N GLY A 1086 -12.09 -54.49 -44.22
CA GLY A 1086 -11.84 -53.53 -45.30
C GLY A 1086 -12.61 -53.94 -46.55
N THR A 1087 -13.52 -53.07 -47.00
CA THR A 1087 -14.15 -53.16 -48.32
C THR A 1087 -13.24 -52.60 -49.37
#